data_AF-A0A936VLM1-F1
#
_entry.id   AF-A0A936VLM1-F1
#
_cell.length_a   1.000
_cell.length_b   1.000
_cell.length_c   1.000
_cell.angle_alpha   90.00
_cell.angle_beta   90.00
_cell.angle_gamma   90.00
#
_symmetry.space_group_name_H-M   'P 1'
#
loop_
_entity.id
_entity.type
_entity.pdbx_description
1 polymer ?
#
loop_
_entity_poly.entity_id
_entity_poly.type
_entity_poly.pdbx_seq_one_letter_code
_entity_poly.pdbx_strand_id
1 'polypeptide(L)'
;MNHYKALVAMVMIAALLLAACGGTPAAEQPTAAAAPTAAAAAPTPTFEPVADTEPTVGAAPTAPPQPTAAPAARGGGALAWRDQVLRNDQVLVAVTGMPAPAAGQAYAAWLGGKDSSLPLGKLNAGSDPATLTFVSPTNDNLLGTFDRIYITQAAEADVLTNNQTVLLSGALPEKALVHIRHVLFSIGNTPNKIGFALGLRQETDELLRHAQFLKDALDAGDFGLVKLHAEHIANIIEGAEAHDLNGDGKIQNPGDGFGLLQNGTQDGYIKGMADHAKLAADSPDATEAIKLHAGHVQIAGENTRIRVQDIHDHAVKIAAAGGLADTQQDVLSVLALAQQTIQGVDVNQDEQIGPVPGEGGVLTAYQHAQLMAGIPLAPAQAAVPAPAAAQPAPAAQPQTVNIEIGDNTFTPNKITVPVGATVVWTHKGQRKHTVTADDGAFDSGTLEAGGSFKQTFAKAGTFPYFCTFHGGKGGAGMAATIVVADQSAAAQPAAAAPTAAPAPAAANEVVIGDNTFTPKEISVPVGATVVWAHKGQRKHTVTADDGAFNSGTLEAGGSFKQTFDKPGTYAYFCEFHGGAGGGGMAGVIKVGDGGAPAAAAPTSAPPAPPTATPPPANVPAAVTVSMKDFEFAPLEITIKAGATITWSNDGAKPHSATASDGSFDTAIFQPGQSKSITFSKPGKFAYYCQLHGTPDGNGMVGTVIVE
;
A
#
# COMPACT_ATOMS: atom_id res chain seq x y z
N MET A 1 -25.11 49.15 26.49
CA MET A 1 -26.11 49.31 27.57
C MET A 1 -27.10 50.39 27.13
N ASN A 2 -28.37 50.13 26.81
CA ASN A 2 -29.19 48.91 26.80
C ASN A 2 -30.02 48.92 25.48
N HIS A 3 -30.21 47.84 24.71
CA HIS A 3 -31.01 46.62 25.01
C HIS A 3 -32.51 46.97 25.23
N TYR A 4 -33.50 46.45 24.50
CA TYR A 4 -33.59 45.25 23.63
C TYR A 4 -34.84 45.31 22.68
N LYS A 5 -34.99 44.33 21.75
CA LYS A 5 -36.15 44.06 20.82
C LYS A 5 -36.23 44.97 19.55
N ALA A 6 -36.56 44.54 18.31
CA ALA A 6 -37.26 43.36 17.70
C ALA A 6 -38.81 43.45 17.70
N LEU A 7 -39.59 43.06 16.66
CA LEU A 7 -39.34 42.50 15.31
C LEU A 7 -40.61 42.67 14.40
N VAL A 8 -40.46 42.71 13.05
CA VAL A 8 -41.48 42.50 11.96
C VAL A 8 -42.79 43.33 11.91
N ALA A 9 -43.06 44.02 10.77
CA ALA A 9 -44.29 43.89 9.91
C ALA A 9 -44.51 45.03 8.88
N MET A 10 -45.05 44.69 7.69
CA MET A 10 -45.58 45.53 6.57
C MET A 10 -44.62 46.53 5.87
N VAL A 11 -44.57 46.77 4.54
CA VAL A 11 -45.39 46.52 3.32
C VAL A 11 -46.31 47.69 2.88
N MET A 12 -46.28 47.98 1.56
CA MET A 12 -47.06 48.95 0.72
C MET A 12 -46.59 50.41 0.55
N ILE A 13 -46.48 50.82 -0.74
CA ILE A 13 -46.95 52.05 -1.43
C ILE A 13 -46.76 51.76 -2.95
N ALA A 14 -47.83 51.43 -3.70
CA ALA A 14 -48.63 52.31 -4.57
C ALA A 14 -47.82 52.98 -5.71
N ALA A 15 -47.99 52.62 -7.00
CA ALA A 15 -49.12 52.92 -7.92
C ALA A 15 -49.16 54.42 -8.36
N LEU A 16 -49.52 54.83 -9.58
CA LEU A 16 -50.30 54.23 -10.69
C LEU A 16 -50.04 55.02 -12.01
N LEU A 17 -50.19 54.44 -13.23
CA LEU A 17 -50.92 55.05 -14.39
C LEU A 17 -50.95 54.17 -15.67
N LEU A 18 -51.87 54.52 -16.58
CA LEU A 18 -52.27 53.81 -17.82
C LEU A 18 -51.73 54.56 -19.08
N ALA A 19 -51.84 54.11 -20.35
CA ALA A 19 -52.58 53.01 -20.99
C ALA A 19 -51.96 52.51 -22.33
N ALA A 20 -52.31 51.27 -22.70
CA ALA A 20 -52.60 50.74 -24.06
C ALA A 20 -51.85 51.24 -25.33
N CYS A 21 -51.15 50.30 -26.00
CA CYS A 21 -51.55 49.83 -27.34
C CYS A 21 -50.93 48.44 -27.62
N GLY A 22 -51.50 47.67 -28.57
CA GLY A 22 -51.21 46.24 -28.71
C GLY A 22 -50.05 45.87 -29.65
N GLY A 23 -49.41 44.72 -29.37
CA GLY A 23 -48.43 44.07 -30.24
C GLY A 23 -47.99 42.72 -29.65
N THR A 24 -48.19 41.62 -30.38
CA THR A 24 -47.76 40.27 -29.98
C THR A 24 -46.30 40.03 -30.36
N PRO A 25 -45.39 39.65 -29.44
CA PRO A 25 -44.13 39.03 -29.83
C PRO A 25 -44.40 37.62 -30.37
N ALA A 26 -43.70 37.24 -31.44
CA ALA A 26 -43.77 35.89 -32.00
C ALA A 26 -42.89 34.92 -31.19
N ALA A 27 -43.17 33.61 -31.29
CA ALA A 27 -42.31 32.59 -30.71
C ALA A 27 -41.00 32.47 -31.52
N GLU A 28 -39.86 32.47 -30.81
CA GLU A 28 -38.54 32.34 -31.42
C GLU A 28 -38.13 30.86 -31.42
N GLN A 29 -38.08 30.25 -32.62
CA GLN A 29 -37.56 28.89 -32.80
C GLN A 29 -36.02 28.90 -32.96
N PRO A 30 -35.31 27.85 -32.52
CA PRO A 30 -33.86 27.79 -32.61
C PRO A 30 -33.39 27.74 -34.08
N THR A 31 -32.50 28.67 -34.45
CA THR A 31 -31.88 28.71 -35.77
C THR A 31 -30.77 27.66 -35.89
N ALA A 32 -30.94 26.70 -36.80
CA ALA A 32 -29.91 25.71 -37.10
C ALA A 32 -28.70 26.34 -37.80
N ALA A 33 -27.48 26.02 -37.33
CA ALA A 33 -26.24 26.47 -37.95
C ALA A 33 -25.98 25.74 -39.29
N ALA A 34 -25.46 26.47 -40.28
CA ALA A 34 -25.15 25.91 -41.59
C ALA A 34 -23.82 25.12 -41.60
N ALA A 35 -23.75 24.08 -42.42
CA ALA A 35 -22.56 23.22 -42.53
C ALA A 35 -21.39 23.92 -43.26
N PRO A 36 -20.13 23.71 -42.85
CA PRO A 36 -18.96 24.27 -43.52
C PRO A 36 -18.60 23.52 -44.81
N THR A 37 -18.13 24.25 -45.82
CA THR A 37 -17.59 23.67 -47.06
C THR A 37 -16.16 23.15 -46.88
N ALA A 38 -15.81 22.07 -47.58
CA ALA A 38 -14.47 21.50 -47.56
C ALA A 38 -13.44 22.42 -48.25
N ALA A 39 -12.26 22.56 -47.63
CA ALA A 39 -11.08 23.21 -48.18
C ALA A 39 -9.84 22.34 -47.92
N ALA A 40 -8.82 22.44 -48.78
CA ALA A 40 -7.68 21.52 -48.78
C ALA A 40 -6.70 21.76 -47.61
N ALA A 41 -6.00 20.70 -47.21
CA ALA A 41 -5.00 20.75 -46.14
C ALA A 41 -3.76 21.56 -46.55
N ALA A 42 -3.28 22.41 -45.63
CA ALA A 42 -1.98 23.07 -45.68
C ALA A 42 -0.95 22.29 -44.83
N PRO A 43 0.35 22.36 -45.14
CA PRO A 43 1.36 21.49 -44.52
C PRO A 43 1.68 21.87 -43.06
N THR A 44 2.01 20.84 -42.27
CA THR A 44 2.50 20.95 -40.89
C THR A 44 3.86 21.64 -40.83
N PRO A 45 4.12 22.55 -39.87
CA PRO A 45 5.46 23.10 -39.67
C PRO A 45 6.42 22.02 -39.14
N THR A 46 7.51 21.79 -39.87
CA THR A 46 8.61 20.93 -39.45
C THR A 46 9.53 21.66 -38.46
N PHE A 47 9.72 21.08 -37.27
CA PHE A 47 10.87 21.41 -36.43
C PHE A 47 12.04 20.49 -36.82
N GLU A 48 13.22 21.08 -37.05
CA GLU A 48 14.44 20.31 -37.32
C GLU A 48 15.00 19.69 -36.03
N PRO A 49 15.59 18.48 -36.09
CA PRO A 49 16.28 17.91 -34.93
C PRO A 49 17.57 18.67 -34.65
N VAL A 50 17.69 19.22 -33.45
CA VAL A 50 18.98 19.75 -32.95
C VAL A 50 19.91 18.57 -32.69
N ALA A 51 21.14 18.64 -33.20
CA ALA A 51 22.10 17.54 -33.15
C ALA A 51 22.57 17.23 -31.72
N ASP A 52 22.84 15.95 -31.46
CA ASP A 52 23.42 15.48 -30.20
C ASP A 52 24.75 16.19 -29.89
N THR A 53 24.84 16.74 -28.68
CA THR A 53 26.12 17.14 -28.07
C THR A 53 26.12 16.64 -26.63
N GLU A 54 27.02 15.71 -26.34
CA GLU A 54 27.13 15.12 -25.00
C GLU A 54 27.48 16.19 -23.96
N PRO A 55 26.82 16.22 -22.78
CA PRO A 55 27.39 16.87 -21.61
C PRO A 55 28.63 16.06 -21.19
N THR A 56 29.81 16.51 -21.64
CA THR A 56 31.07 15.79 -21.46
C THR A 56 31.33 15.45 -19.99
N VAL A 57 31.70 14.19 -19.72
CA VAL A 57 31.98 13.70 -18.37
C VAL A 57 33.22 14.40 -17.82
N GLY A 58 33.00 15.36 -16.92
CA GLY A 58 34.08 16.08 -16.23
C GLY A 58 34.96 15.11 -15.44
N ALA A 59 36.27 15.13 -15.73
CA ALA A 59 37.23 14.21 -15.12
C ALA A 59 37.27 14.32 -13.60
N ALA A 60 37.38 13.18 -12.90
CA ALA A 60 37.41 13.14 -11.45
C ALA A 60 38.64 13.90 -10.87
N PRO A 61 38.46 14.76 -9.86
CA PRO A 61 39.57 15.44 -9.21
C PRO A 61 40.40 14.45 -8.39
N THR A 62 41.66 14.23 -8.79
CA THR A 62 42.60 13.36 -8.07
C THR A 62 43.06 14.01 -6.76
N ALA A 63 42.79 13.37 -5.63
CA ALA A 63 43.26 13.83 -4.33
C ALA A 63 44.77 13.54 -4.13
N PRO A 64 45.56 14.47 -3.56
CA PRO A 64 46.96 14.24 -3.24
C PRO A 64 47.13 13.30 -2.03
N PRO A 65 48.20 12.48 -1.97
CA PRO A 65 48.37 11.47 -0.91
C PRO A 65 49.00 12.04 0.37
N GLN A 66 48.39 11.75 1.53
CA GLN A 66 49.00 11.92 2.86
C GLN A 66 48.46 10.86 3.87
N PRO A 67 49.06 10.69 5.06
CA PRO A 67 49.48 9.35 5.50
C PRO A 67 48.57 8.64 6.52
N THR A 68 48.98 7.40 6.82
CA THR A 68 48.29 6.39 7.64
C THR A 68 47.87 6.83 9.05
N ALA A 69 46.57 6.71 9.34
CA ALA A 69 46.00 6.47 10.66
C ALA A 69 44.78 5.53 10.50
N ALA A 70 44.50 4.68 11.50
CA ALA A 70 43.50 3.62 11.36
C ALA A 70 42.05 4.12 11.53
N PRO A 71 41.07 3.62 10.74
CA PRO A 71 39.67 3.98 10.87
C PRO A 71 38.98 3.21 11.99
N ALA A 72 38.25 3.93 12.86
CA ALA A 72 37.20 3.34 13.69
C ALA A 72 35.86 3.44 12.96
N ALA A 73 35.06 2.36 13.00
CA ALA A 73 33.77 2.30 12.31
C ALA A 73 32.79 3.37 12.82
N ARG A 74 31.96 3.89 11.91
CA ARG A 74 30.87 4.83 12.23
C ARG A 74 29.59 4.34 11.57
N GLY A 75 28.70 3.79 12.38
CA GLY A 75 27.38 3.36 11.96
C GLY A 75 26.49 4.52 11.50
N GLY A 76 25.57 4.21 10.58
CA GLY A 76 24.47 5.10 10.18
C GLY A 76 23.12 4.52 10.64
N GLY A 77 22.05 5.30 10.61
CA GLY A 77 20.73 4.81 10.98
C GLY A 77 19.60 5.75 10.61
N ALA A 78 18.39 5.45 11.09
CA ALA A 78 17.24 6.32 10.97
C ALA A 78 16.23 6.10 12.11
N LEU A 79 15.42 7.13 12.37
CA LEU A 79 14.10 7.01 12.97
C LEU A 79 13.05 7.09 11.86
N ALA A 80 12.15 6.10 11.82
CA ALA A 80 10.98 6.08 10.96
C ALA A 80 9.71 6.14 11.82
N TRP A 81 8.76 6.98 11.41
CA TRP A 81 7.44 7.05 12.06
C TRP A 81 6.50 5.98 11.50
N ARG A 82 5.60 5.50 12.35
CA ARG A 82 4.66 4.42 12.09
C ARG A 82 3.37 4.65 12.86
N ASP A 83 2.39 3.80 12.58
CA ASP A 83 1.06 3.86 13.18
C ASP A 83 0.67 2.58 13.89
N GLN A 84 -0.05 2.73 14.99
CA GLN A 84 -0.87 1.68 15.58
C GLN A 84 -2.36 2.02 15.49
N VAL A 85 -2.72 3.32 15.57
CA VAL A 85 -4.11 3.80 15.65
C VAL A 85 -4.41 5.08 14.85
N LEU A 86 -3.75 5.29 13.71
CA LEU A 86 -3.93 6.45 12.79
C LEU A 86 -3.64 7.81 13.45
N ARG A 87 -2.53 7.87 14.18
CA ARG A 87 -2.06 9.02 14.98
C ARG A 87 -0.56 9.27 14.89
N ASN A 88 0.18 8.58 14.02
CA ASN A 88 1.65 8.65 13.93
C ASN A 88 2.31 8.48 15.32
N ASP A 89 1.78 7.49 16.06
CA ASP A 89 1.97 7.26 17.49
C ASP A 89 3.09 6.23 17.81
N GLN A 90 3.70 5.65 16.79
CA GLN A 90 4.81 4.72 16.90
C GLN A 90 6.07 5.26 16.21
N VAL A 91 7.23 4.96 16.78
CA VAL A 91 8.54 5.17 16.15
C VAL A 91 9.35 3.88 16.13
N LEU A 92 10.01 3.63 15.00
CA LEU A 92 11.01 2.59 14.82
C LEU A 92 12.39 3.27 14.67
N VAL A 93 13.31 2.94 15.56
CA VAL A 93 14.71 3.35 15.50
C VAL A 93 15.53 2.14 15.04
N ALA A 94 16.37 2.34 14.02
CA ALA A 94 17.32 1.34 13.53
C ALA A 94 18.69 1.97 13.30
N VAL A 95 19.75 1.33 13.80
CA VAL A 95 21.13 1.79 13.65
C VAL A 95 22.02 0.63 13.21
N THR A 96 22.68 0.77 12.07
CA THR A 96 23.60 -0.22 11.51
C THR A 96 25.02 -0.05 12.04
N GLY A 97 25.81 -1.12 12.13
CA GLY A 97 27.23 -1.05 12.48
C GLY A 97 27.53 -0.45 13.86
N MET A 98 26.58 -0.56 14.81
CA MET A 98 26.79 -0.17 16.20
C MET A 98 27.68 -1.21 16.91
N PRO A 99 28.80 -0.82 17.55
CA PRO A 99 29.58 -1.77 18.34
C PRO A 99 28.79 -2.19 19.59
N ALA A 100 29.10 -3.37 20.13
CA ALA A 100 28.55 -3.78 21.43
C ALA A 100 29.00 -2.78 22.53
N PRO A 101 28.12 -2.38 23.47
CA PRO A 101 28.48 -1.47 24.54
C PRO A 101 29.53 -2.08 25.47
N ALA A 102 30.40 -1.25 26.04
CA ALA A 102 31.35 -1.68 27.06
C ALA A 102 30.63 -2.22 28.31
N ALA A 103 31.29 -3.12 29.06
CA ALA A 103 30.68 -3.75 30.24
C ALA A 103 30.14 -2.74 31.26
N GLY A 104 28.86 -2.88 31.64
CA GLY A 104 28.15 -1.95 32.52
C GLY A 104 27.69 -0.64 31.86
N GLN A 105 27.87 -0.49 30.54
CA GLN A 105 27.27 0.57 29.74
C GLN A 105 26.10 0.02 28.92
N ALA A 106 25.18 0.89 28.51
CA ALA A 106 24.14 0.60 27.54
C ALA A 106 23.95 1.79 26.58
N TYR A 107 23.22 1.56 25.49
CA TYR A 107 22.76 2.62 24.60
C TYR A 107 21.25 2.82 24.75
N ALA A 108 20.78 4.06 24.63
CA ALA A 108 19.37 4.41 24.61
C ALA A 108 19.05 5.37 23.47
N ALA A 109 17.81 5.30 22.99
CA ALA A 109 17.26 6.23 22.02
C ALA A 109 16.30 7.22 22.69
N TRP A 110 16.29 8.47 22.22
CA TRP A 110 15.54 9.57 22.82
C TRP A 110 14.89 10.44 21.74
N LEU A 111 13.59 10.72 21.86
CA LEU A 111 12.96 11.79 21.10
C LEU A 111 13.27 13.15 21.74
N GLY A 112 13.74 14.08 20.93
CA GLY A 112 14.09 15.44 21.32
C GLY A 112 12.99 16.43 20.97
N GLY A 113 12.55 17.20 21.97
CA GLY A 113 11.63 18.33 21.83
C GLY A 113 12.34 19.63 22.20
N LYS A 114 11.66 20.77 22.06
CA LYS A 114 12.28 22.09 22.32
C LYS A 114 12.79 22.21 23.76
N ASP A 115 11.95 21.88 24.73
CA ASP A 115 12.16 22.12 26.17
C ASP A 115 12.30 20.80 26.97
N SER A 116 12.32 19.64 26.31
CA SER A 116 12.37 18.30 26.92
C SER A 116 12.97 17.21 26.02
N SER A 117 13.43 16.11 26.64
CA SER A 117 13.73 14.85 25.95
C SER A 117 12.93 13.68 26.53
N LEU A 118 12.34 12.86 25.66
CA LEU A 118 11.59 11.63 26.00
C LEU A 118 12.48 10.40 25.79
N PRO A 119 12.81 9.60 26.84
CA PRO A 119 13.48 8.32 26.66
C PRO A 119 12.53 7.32 25.99
N LEU A 120 12.99 6.68 24.90
CA LEU A 120 12.24 5.64 24.19
C LEU A 120 12.52 4.23 24.72
N GLY A 121 13.75 3.98 25.19
CA GLY A 121 14.19 2.67 25.68
C GLY A 121 15.66 2.38 25.40
N LYS A 122 16.14 1.24 25.92
CA LYS A 122 17.45 0.68 25.59
C LYS A 122 17.44 0.14 24.16
N LEU A 123 18.49 0.41 23.38
CA LEU A 123 18.67 -0.20 22.06
C LEU A 123 19.08 -1.66 22.19
N ASN A 124 18.55 -2.52 21.32
CA ASN A 124 18.97 -3.91 21.20
C ASN A 124 20.29 -4.02 20.41
N ALA A 125 21.40 -3.67 21.06
CA ALA A 125 22.75 -3.74 20.47
C ALA A 125 23.32 -5.17 20.36
N GLY A 126 22.47 -6.20 20.46
CA GLY A 126 22.81 -7.60 20.18
C GLY A 126 22.57 -8.03 18.73
N SER A 127 21.97 -7.16 17.90
CA SER A 127 21.74 -7.36 16.47
C SER A 127 22.34 -6.21 15.64
N ASP A 128 22.58 -6.46 14.35
CA ASP A 128 22.85 -5.43 13.35
C ASP A 128 21.76 -5.52 12.26
N PRO A 129 20.89 -4.50 12.07
CA PRO A 129 20.84 -3.26 12.85
C PRO A 129 20.46 -3.48 14.33
N ALA A 130 20.97 -2.60 15.18
CA ALA A 130 20.47 -2.41 16.53
C ALA A 130 19.15 -1.66 16.47
N THR A 131 18.08 -2.25 17.01
CA THR A 131 16.71 -1.74 16.85
C THR A 131 16.01 -1.43 18.17
N LEU A 132 15.01 -0.54 18.08
CA LEU A 132 14.01 -0.28 19.12
C LEU A 132 12.72 0.20 18.45
N THR A 133 11.57 -0.35 18.86
CA THR A 133 10.25 0.21 18.59
C THR A 133 9.68 0.80 19.87
N PHE A 134 9.04 1.98 19.77
CA PHE A 134 8.32 2.62 20.87
C PHE A 134 6.93 3.02 20.40
N VAL A 135 5.92 2.81 21.25
CA VAL A 135 4.52 3.21 21.02
C VAL A 135 4.11 4.17 22.12
N SER A 136 3.48 5.28 21.75
CA SER A 136 3.03 6.32 22.66
C SER A 136 2.02 5.79 23.69
N PRO A 137 2.35 5.72 25.01
CA PRO A 137 1.49 5.12 26.04
C PRO A 137 0.21 5.91 26.34
N THR A 138 -0.02 7.01 25.62
CA THR A 138 -1.18 7.89 25.68
C THR A 138 -1.93 8.00 24.35
N ASN A 139 -1.43 7.35 23.28
CA ASN A 139 -1.82 7.56 21.88
C ASN A 139 -1.59 9.02 21.38
N ASP A 140 -0.67 9.75 22.00
CA ASP A 140 -0.26 11.08 21.53
C ASP A 140 0.54 10.97 20.23
N ASN A 141 0.25 11.85 19.26
CA ASN A 141 1.04 12.00 18.04
C ASN A 141 2.41 12.60 18.37
N LEU A 142 3.42 11.75 18.39
CA LEU A 142 4.76 12.09 18.89
C LEU A 142 5.44 13.18 18.04
N LEU A 143 5.12 13.29 16.75
CA LEU A 143 5.65 14.32 15.85
C LEU A 143 5.14 15.73 16.20
N GLY A 144 4.02 15.84 16.92
CA GLY A 144 3.48 17.11 17.41
C GLY A 144 4.36 17.80 18.46
N THR A 145 5.15 17.03 19.24
CA THR A 145 6.04 17.56 20.30
C THR A 145 7.51 17.42 19.97
N PHE A 146 7.90 16.35 19.28
CA PHE A 146 9.30 16.00 19.05
C PHE A 146 9.72 16.22 17.60
N ASP A 147 10.97 16.63 17.40
CA ASP A 147 11.57 17.00 16.11
C ASP A 147 13.01 16.50 15.92
N ARG A 148 13.57 15.85 16.95
CA ARG A 148 14.93 15.29 16.97
C ARG A 148 14.97 13.85 17.48
N ILE A 149 16.04 13.15 17.14
CA ILE A 149 16.39 11.84 17.68
C ILE A 149 17.85 11.87 18.15
N TYR A 150 18.10 11.32 19.34
CA TYR A 150 19.43 11.13 19.90
C TYR A 150 19.66 9.67 20.26
N ILE A 151 20.85 9.16 19.94
CA ILE A 151 21.36 7.92 20.51
C ILE A 151 22.44 8.28 21.53
N THR A 152 22.26 7.86 22.78
CA THR A 152 23.19 8.18 23.89
C THR A 152 23.81 6.91 24.46
N GLN A 153 24.94 7.08 25.16
CA GLN A 153 25.56 6.04 25.98
C GLN A 153 25.61 6.49 27.44
N ALA A 154 25.36 5.58 28.37
CA ALA A 154 25.59 5.80 29.80
C ALA A 154 25.77 4.47 30.55
N ALA A 155 26.07 4.56 31.85
CA ALA A 155 26.00 3.41 32.75
C ALA A 155 24.59 2.79 32.72
N GLU A 156 24.52 1.45 32.77
CA GLU A 156 23.28 0.74 32.46
C GLU A 156 22.10 1.10 33.39
N ALA A 157 22.37 1.46 34.64
CA ALA A 157 21.36 1.91 35.61
C ALA A 157 20.78 3.30 35.28
N ASP A 158 21.56 4.16 34.62
CA ASP A 158 21.23 5.57 34.35
C ASP A 158 20.83 5.81 32.89
N VAL A 159 20.85 4.80 32.03
CA VAL A 159 20.76 4.98 30.56
C VAL A 159 19.41 5.55 30.07
N LEU A 160 18.36 5.53 30.91
CA LEU A 160 17.05 6.13 30.62
C LEU A 160 16.81 7.45 31.39
N THR A 161 17.82 7.97 32.10
CA THR A 161 17.78 9.25 32.83
C THR A 161 18.94 10.19 32.45
N ASN A 162 20.07 9.64 31.99
CA ASN A 162 21.24 10.37 31.53
C ASN A 162 21.32 10.34 29.99
N ASN A 163 21.03 11.49 29.38
CA ASN A 163 21.08 11.71 27.94
C ASN A 163 22.33 12.50 27.47
N GLN A 164 23.32 12.73 28.33
CA GLN A 164 24.36 13.74 28.08
C GLN A 164 25.44 13.30 27.07
N THR A 165 25.79 12.01 27.01
CA THR A 165 26.79 11.49 26.06
C THR A 165 26.12 11.03 24.77
N VAL A 166 25.84 11.98 23.88
CA VAL A 166 25.27 11.73 22.54
C VAL A 166 26.34 11.14 21.60
N LEU A 167 26.00 10.04 20.93
CA LEU A 167 26.85 9.38 19.93
C LEU A 167 26.36 9.67 18.50
N LEU A 168 25.04 9.54 18.28
CA LEU A 168 24.39 9.86 17.01
C LEU A 168 23.24 10.85 17.26
N SER A 169 22.99 11.74 16.28
CA SER A 169 21.94 12.74 16.34
C SER A 169 21.30 12.95 14.96
N GLY A 170 20.01 13.26 14.95
CA GLY A 170 19.27 13.70 13.77
C GLY A 170 18.17 14.70 14.13
N ALA A 171 17.77 15.55 13.19
CA ALA A 171 16.73 16.57 13.35
C ALA A 171 15.89 16.69 12.06
N LEU A 172 14.62 17.09 12.18
CA LEU A 172 13.82 17.54 11.04
C LEU A 172 14.08 19.02 10.74
N PRO A 173 14.13 19.44 9.46
CA PRO A 173 14.33 20.85 9.10
C PRO A 173 13.15 21.71 9.53
N GLU A 174 13.41 22.82 10.22
CA GLU A 174 12.38 23.58 10.95
C GLU A 174 11.26 24.12 10.05
N LYS A 175 11.55 24.55 8.82
CA LYS A 175 10.54 25.16 7.92
C LYS A 175 9.72 24.07 7.23
N ALA A 176 10.38 23.07 6.66
CA ALA A 176 9.70 21.89 6.11
C ALA A 176 8.79 21.21 7.17
N LEU A 177 9.25 21.13 8.42
CA LEU A 177 8.52 20.53 9.54
C LEU A 177 7.17 21.20 9.84
N VAL A 178 7.02 22.51 9.61
CA VAL A 178 5.73 23.20 9.73
C VAL A 178 4.69 22.55 8.81
N HIS A 179 5.07 22.30 7.57
CA HIS A 179 4.16 21.72 6.57
C HIS A 179 3.99 20.21 6.75
N ILE A 180 5.04 19.48 7.14
CA ILE A 180 4.95 18.06 7.53
C ILE A 180 3.94 17.87 8.70
N ARG A 181 3.96 18.74 9.72
CA ARG A 181 2.99 18.71 10.84
C ARG A 181 1.55 18.99 10.40
N HIS A 182 1.34 19.85 9.40
CA HIS A 182 0.02 20.06 8.81
C HIS A 182 -0.51 18.82 8.07
N VAL A 183 0.38 18.01 7.46
CA VAL A 183 -0.01 16.74 6.81
C VAL A 183 -0.26 15.63 7.84
N LEU A 184 0.64 15.44 8.81
CA LEU A 184 0.69 14.26 9.69
C LEU A 184 0.18 14.45 11.13
N PHE A 185 -0.09 15.68 11.59
CA PHE A 185 -0.43 15.94 12.98
C PHE A 185 -1.70 16.76 13.16
N SER A 186 -1.67 18.05 12.77
CA SER A 186 -2.72 19.01 13.10
C SER A 186 -2.66 20.20 12.14
N ILE A 187 -3.82 20.65 11.65
CA ILE A 187 -3.99 21.98 11.06
C ILE A 187 -5.24 22.66 11.66
N GLY A 188 -5.25 24.00 11.69
CA GLY A 188 -6.21 24.78 12.47
C GLY A 188 -7.66 24.77 11.94
N ASN A 189 -7.89 24.46 10.67
CA ASN A 189 -9.20 24.49 10.01
C ASN A 189 -9.94 23.14 10.01
N THR A 190 -9.25 22.00 9.99
CA THR A 190 -9.89 20.67 9.97
C THR A 190 -10.75 20.38 11.21
N PRO A 191 -11.80 19.56 11.09
CA PRO A 191 -12.45 18.92 12.22
C PRO A 191 -11.45 18.15 13.09
N ASN A 192 -11.73 18.08 14.39
CA ASN A 192 -10.87 17.46 15.41
C ASN A 192 -9.41 17.97 15.50
N LYS A 193 -9.00 18.95 14.68
CA LYS A 193 -7.63 19.48 14.56
C LYS A 193 -6.59 18.41 14.23
N ILE A 194 -6.94 17.52 13.31
CA ILE A 194 -6.05 16.48 12.76
C ILE A 194 -5.34 16.96 11.48
N GLY A 195 -4.21 16.34 11.15
CA GLY A 195 -3.49 16.59 9.91
C GLY A 195 -4.24 16.06 8.68
N PHE A 196 -3.99 16.66 7.51
CA PHE A 196 -4.75 16.34 6.29
C PHE A 196 -4.73 14.85 5.91
N ALA A 197 -3.59 14.17 6.04
CA ALA A 197 -3.49 12.76 5.66
C ALA A 197 -4.25 11.83 6.65
N LEU A 198 -4.47 12.26 7.89
CA LEU A 198 -5.22 11.49 8.89
C LEU A 198 -6.73 11.61 8.64
N GLY A 199 -7.22 12.83 8.37
CA GLY A 199 -8.62 13.05 8.03
C GLY A 199 -8.99 12.47 6.66
N LEU A 200 -8.09 12.54 5.67
CA LEU A 200 -8.28 11.88 4.39
C LEU A 200 -8.55 10.38 4.54
N ARG A 201 -7.87 9.70 5.47
CA ARG A 201 -8.13 8.29 5.79
C ARG A 201 -9.48 8.08 6.45
N GLN A 202 -9.83 8.91 7.43
CA GLN A 202 -11.10 8.78 8.16
C GLN A 202 -12.30 8.98 7.22
N GLU A 203 -12.30 10.04 6.41
CA GLU A 203 -13.40 10.31 5.47
C GLU A 203 -13.44 9.32 4.29
N THR A 204 -12.31 8.74 3.86
CA THR A 204 -12.35 7.66 2.84
C THR A 204 -12.77 6.30 3.41
N ASP A 205 -12.49 5.99 4.69
CA ASP A 205 -13.06 4.82 5.37
C ASP A 205 -14.61 4.94 5.52
N GLU A 206 -15.14 6.15 5.77
CA GLU A 206 -16.59 6.43 5.74
C GLU A 206 -17.16 6.38 4.31
N LEU A 207 -16.44 6.89 3.31
CA LEU A 207 -16.82 6.80 1.89
C LEU A 207 -17.00 5.34 1.44
N LEU A 208 -16.03 4.48 1.75
CA LEU A 208 -16.09 3.04 1.43
C LEU A 208 -17.23 2.34 2.18
N ARG A 209 -17.49 2.71 3.44
CA ARG A 209 -18.63 2.18 4.21
C ARG A 209 -19.96 2.50 3.53
N HIS A 210 -20.17 3.73 3.08
CA HIS A 210 -21.39 4.11 2.39
C HIS A 210 -21.47 3.51 0.98
N ALA A 211 -20.34 3.31 0.29
CA ALA A 211 -20.29 2.54 -0.95
C ALA A 211 -20.69 1.06 -0.77
N GLN A 212 -20.36 0.44 0.36
CA GLN A 212 -20.84 -0.90 0.70
C GLN A 212 -22.34 -0.90 0.99
N PHE A 213 -22.85 0.04 1.80
CA PHE A 213 -24.30 0.15 2.07
C PHE A 213 -25.13 0.41 0.80
N LEU A 214 -24.59 1.19 -0.14
CA LEU A 214 -25.16 1.39 -1.47
C LEU A 214 -25.28 0.08 -2.26
N LYS A 215 -24.26 -0.79 -2.18
CA LYS A 215 -24.26 -2.11 -2.80
C LYS A 215 -25.22 -3.09 -2.11
N ASP A 216 -25.27 -3.07 -0.78
CA ASP A 216 -26.19 -3.90 0.01
C ASP A 216 -27.66 -3.53 -0.28
N ALA A 217 -27.96 -2.23 -0.43
CA ALA A 217 -29.28 -1.73 -0.80
C ALA A 217 -29.70 -2.19 -2.22
N LEU A 218 -28.77 -2.18 -3.18
CA LEU A 218 -28.99 -2.70 -4.53
C LEU A 218 -29.33 -4.19 -4.52
N ASP A 219 -28.58 -5.00 -3.76
CA ASP A 219 -28.82 -6.45 -3.64
C ASP A 219 -30.15 -6.77 -2.91
N ALA A 220 -30.55 -5.93 -1.97
CA ALA A 220 -31.85 -6.01 -1.29
C ALA A 220 -33.03 -5.55 -2.17
N GLY A 221 -32.76 -4.89 -3.30
CA GLY A 221 -33.77 -4.29 -4.17
C GLY A 221 -34.36 -2.97 -3.64
N ASP A 222 -33.79 -2.39 -2.60
CA ASP A 222 -34.30 -1.16 -1.97
C ASP A 222 -33.75 0.08 -2.69
N PHE A 223 -34.50 0.52 -3.71
CA PHE A 223 -34.16 1.72 -4.48
C PHE A 223 -34.13 3.00 -3.62
N GLY A 224 -34.90 3.07 -2.52
CA GLY A 224 -34.88 4.22 -1.62
C GLY A 224 -33.55 4.32 -0.88
N LEU A 225 -33.07 3.20 -0.34
CA LEU A 225 -31.74 3.13 0.27
C LEU A 225 -30.60 3.32 -0.74
N VAL A 226 -30.76 2.87 -2.00
CA VAL A 226 -29.79 3.15 -3.07
C VAL A 226 -29.65 4.66 -3.30
N LYS A 227 -30.76 5.40 -3.44
CA LYS A 227 -30.70 6.87 -3.58
C LYS A 227 -30.08 7.54 -2.35
N LEU A 228 -30.45 7.09 -1.16
CA LEU A 228 -29.97 7.63 0.12
C LEU A 228 -28.45 7.45 0.30
N HIS A 229 -27.91 6.25 0.03
CA HIS A 229 -26.48 6.03 0.17
C HIS A 229 -25.66 6.67 -0.95
N ALA A 230 -26.24 6.90 -2.13
CA ALA A 230 -25.63 7.73 -3.16
C ALA A 230 -25.51 9.21 -2.74
N GLU A 231 -26.57 9.81 -2.16
CA GLU A 231 -26.47 11.15 -1.55
C GLU A 231 -25.39 11.21 -0.47
N HIS A 232 -25.40 10.27 0.47
CA HIS A 232 -24.40 10.21 1.54
C HIS A 232 -22.96 10.23 0.99
N ILE A 233 -22.68 9.49 -0.09
CA ILE A 233 -21.36 9.42 -0.74
C ILE A 233 -20.97 10.77 -1.35
N ALA A 234 -21.87 11.41 -2.10
CA ALA A 234 -21.60 12.75 -2.66
C ALA A 234 -21.36 13.78 -1.54
N ASN A 235 -22.15 13.73 -0.47
CA ASN A 235 -22.04 14.67 0.66
C ASN A 235 -20.75 14.49 1.48
N ILE A 236 -20.23 13.27 1.65
CA ILE A 236 -18.87 13.04 2.22
C ILE A 236 -17.80 13.74 1.34
N ILE A 237 -17.96 13.67 0.01
CA ILE A 237 -16.99 14.26 -0.93
C ILE A 237 -17.05 15.80 -0.92
N GLU A 238 -18.27 16.36 -0.92
CA GLU A 238 -18.55 17.81 -0.95
C GLU A 238 -18.34 18.52 0.39
N GLY A 239 -18.46 17.82 1.52
CA GLY A 239 -18.28 18.39 2.86
C GLY A 239 -19.30 19.47 3.19
N ALA A 240 -18.88 20.74 3.09
CA ALA A 240 -19.67 21.90 3.49
C ALA A 240 -20.71 22.35 2.44
N GLU A 241 -20.54 21.96 1.18
CA GLU A 241 -21.49 22.26 0.08
C GLU A 241 -22.54 21.14 -0.13
N ALA A 242 -22.56 20.15 0.78
CA ALA A 242 -23.47 19.00 0.78
C ALA A 242 -24.96 19.40 0.64
N HIS A 243 -25.72 18.62 -0.14
CA HIS A 243 -27.10 18.94 -0.49
C HIS A 243 -28.04 17.72 -0.59
N ASP A 244 -29.35 17.99 -0.74
CA ASP A 244 -30.40 16.97 -0.93
C ASP A 244 -30.38 16.51 -2.39
N LEU A 245 -29.91 15.28 -2.61
CA LEU A 245 -29.80 14.63 -3.91
C LEU A 245 -30.85 13.52 -4.06
N ASN A 246 -31.29 12.93 -2.95
CA ASN A 246 -32.28 11.85 -2.95
C ASN A 246 -33.71 12.38 -3.22
N GLY A 247 -34.00 13.61 -2.79
CA GLY A 247 -35.26 14.33 -3.02
C GLY A 247 -36.28 14.25 -1.89
N ASP A 248 -35.88 13.89 -0.66
CA ASP A 248 -36.80 13.73 0.48
C ASP A 248 -36.91 14.95 1.41
N GLY A 249 -36.23 16.05 1.07
CA GLY A 249 -36.27 17.32 1.80
C GLY A 249 -35.25 17.40 2.94
N LYS A 250 -34.26 16.51 2.98
CA LYS A 250 -33.17 16.51 3.97
C LYS A 250 -31.82 16.49 3.27
N ILE A 251 -30.87 17.24 3.83
CA ILE A 251 -29.45 17.12 3.49
C ILE A 251 -28.83 16.15 4.50
N GLN A 252 -28.33 15.00 4.03
CA GLN A 252 -27.69 14.03 4.89
C GLN A 252 -26.20 13.87 4.55
N ASN A 253 -25.33 14.41 5.42
CA ASN A 253 -23.89 14.16 5.39
C ASN A 253 -23.49 13.32 6.62
N PRO A 254 -22.99 12.09 6.45
CA PRO A 254 -22.49 11.26 7.55
C PRO A 254 -20.99 11.47 7.85
N GLY A 255 -20.27 12.17 6.98
CA GLY A 255 -18.85 12.54 7.17
C GLY A 255 -18.67 13.73 8.12
N ASP A 256 -17.43 14.19 8.27
CA ASP A 256 -17.07 15.27 9.20
C ASP A 256 -17.41 16.69 8.72
N GLY A 257 -17.84 16.83 7.45
CA GLY A 257 -18.22 18.08 6.82
C GLY A 257 -17.07 18.92 6.25
N PHE A 258 -15.82 18.43 6.27
CA PHE A 258 -14.68 19.10 5.65
C PHE A 258 -14.56 18.84 4.15
N GLY A 259 -14.99 17.66 3.70
CA GLY A 259 -14.99 17.25 2.30
C GLY A 259 -13.65 16.64 1.85
N LEU A 260 -13.73 15.69 0.93
CA LEU A 260 -12.57 15.08 0.29
C LEU A 260 -12.00 15.98 -0.83
N LEU A 261 -12.89 16.62 -1.60
CA LEU A 261 -12.56 17.56 -2.67
C LEU A 261 -12.72 19.02 -2.21
N GLN A 262 -12.17 19.95 -2.98
CA GLN A 262 -12.26 21.38 -2.70
C GLN A 262 -13.73 21.86 -2.76
N ASN A 263 -14.20 22.45 -1.67
CA ASN A 263 -15.54 22.97 -1.50
C ASN A 263 -15.49 24.48 -1.21
N GLY A 264 -15.88 25.28 -2.19
CA GLY A 264 -15.73 26.75 -2.15
C GLY A 264 -14.29 27.19 -1.92
N THR A 265 -14.04 27.85 -0.78
CA THR A 265 -12.71 28.29 -0.33
C THR A 265 -12.00 27.31 0.61
N GLN A 266 -12.59 26.15 0.89
CA GLN A 266 -12.00 25.09 1.71
C GLN A 266 -11.39 24.02 0.79
N ASP A 267 -10.08 23.79 0.90
CA ASP A 267 -9.34 22.92 -0.02
C ASP A 267 -9.81 21.46 -0.04
N GLY A 268 -10.51 21.00 1.00
CA GLY A 268 -10.79 19.59 1.22
C GLY A 268 -9.52 18.79 1.58
N TYR A 269 -9.71 17.54 1.97
CA TYR A 269 -8.62 16.73 2.50
C TYR A 269 -7.51 16.41 1.48
N ILE A 270 -7.87 16.14 0.22
CA ILE A 270 -6.92 15.68 -0.80
C ILE A 270 -5.96 16.82 -1.22
N LYS A 271 -6.51 17.99 -1.58
CA LYS A 271 -5.72 19.15 -2.02
C LYS A 271 -4.89 19.71 -0.86
N GLY A 272 -5.46 19.83 0.34
CA GLY A 272 -4.73 20.29 1.52
C GLY A 272 -3.51 19.42 1.85
N MET A 273 -3.64 18.09 1.72
CA MET A 273 -2.52 17.16 1.85
C MET A 273 -1.43 17.41 0.78
N ALA A 274 -1.82 17.49 -0.49
CA ALA A 274 -0.88 17.64 -1.60
C ALA A 274 -0.15 18.99 -1.57
N ASP A 275 -0.86 20.10 -1.33
CA ASP A 275 -0.29 21.45 -1.24
C ASP A 275 0.67 21.57 -0.05
N HIS A 276 0.33 21.02 1.12
CA HIS A 276 1.25 21.04 2.26
C HIS A 276 2.43 20.09 2.08
N ALA A 277 2.27 18.97 1.38
CA ALA A 277 3.42 18.16 0.98
C ALA A 277 4.35 18.96 0.04
N LYS A 278 3.80 19.66 -0.95
CA LYS A 278 4.56 20.54 -1.85
C LYS A 278 5.30 21.65 -1.08
N LEU A 279 4.64 22.34 -0.16
CA LEU A 279 5.26 23.40 0.65
C LEU A 279 6.40 22.88 1.55
N ALA A 280 6.34 21.61 1.98
CA ALA A 280 7.46 20.97 2.66
C ALA A 280 8.66 20.70 1.72
N ALA A 281 8.43 20.40 0.44
CA ALA A 281 9.49 20.20 -0.56
C ALA A 281 10.11 21.52 -1.05
N ASP A 282 9.27 22.55 -1.25
CA ASP A 282 9.68 23.90 -1.66
C ASP A 282 10.35 24.68 -0.52
N SER A 283 10.31 24.17 0.72
CA SER A 283 10.97 24.78 1.87
C SER A 283 12.49 24.84 1.69
N PRO A 284 13.16 25.96 2.00
CA PRO A 284 14.59 26.17 1.67
C PRO A 284 15.57 25.36 2.55
N ASP A 285 15.06 24.52 3.44
CA ASP A 285 15.79 23.55 4.27
C ASP A 285 15.38 22.10 4.00
N ALA A 286 14.53 21.84 3.00
CA ALA A 286 14.05 20.52 2.64
C ALA A 286 15.18 19.59 2.17
N THR A 287 15.24 18.39 2.75
CA THR A 287 16.15 17.32 2.32
C THR A 287 15.66 16.65 1.04
N GLU A 288 16.53 15.95 0.31
CA GLU A 288 16.12 15.19 -0.87
C GLU A 288 15.09 14.09 -0.55
N ALA A 289 15.12 13.52 0.66
CA ALA A 289 14.10 12.59 1.13
C ALA A 289 12.72 13.27 1.32
N ILE A 290 12.69 14.49 1.86
CA ILE A 290 11.45 15.29 1.96
C ILE A 290 10.92 15.60 0.56
N LYS A 291 11.78 16.05 -0.37
CA LYS A 291 11.37 16.37 -1.75
C LYS A 291 10.83 15.16 -2.50
N LEU A 292 11.54 14.03 -2.45
CA LEU A 292 11.15 12.77 -3.07
C LEU A 292 9.76 12.33 -2.58
N HIS A 293 9.61 12.20 -1.26
CA HIS A 293 8.38 11.68 -0.69
C HIS A 293 7.21 12.68 -0.74
N ALA A 294 7.48 13.99 -0.72
CA ALA A 294 6.46 15.00 -1.05
C ALA A 294 5.97 14.88 -2.51
N GLY A 295 6.86 14.59 -3.46
CA GLY A 295 6.48 14.28 -4.84
C GLY A 295 5.54 13.06 -4.88
N HIS A 296 5.88 12.01 -4.14
CA HIS A 296 5.06 10.81 -4.04
C HIS A 296 3.68 11.07 -3.40
N VAL A 297 3.59 11.93 -2.38
CA VAL A 297 2.32 12.37 -1.77
C VAL A 297 1.47 13.16 -2.77
N GLN A 298 2.08 14.03 -3.59
CA GLN A 298 1.36 14.76 -4.64
C GLN A 298 0.80 13.81 -5.71
N ILE A 299 1.57 12.82 -6.18
CA ILE A 299 1.11 11.85 -7.19
C ILE A 299 -0.05 10.99 -6.64
N ALA A 300 0.13 10.36 -5.48
CA ALA A 300 -0.93 9.55 -4.86
C ALA A 300 -2.15 10.41 -4.45
N GLY A 301 -1.94 11.68 -4.10
CA GLY A 301 -3.01 12.66 -3.89
C GLY A 301 -3.82 12.93 -5.16
N GLU A 302 -3.17 13.15 -6.30
CA GLU A 302 -3.87 13.37 -7.59
C GLU A 302 -4.60 12.11 -8.07
N ASN A 303 -4.00 10.92 -7.91
CA ASN A 303 -4.67 9.64 -8.16
C ASN A 303 -5.97 9.51 -7.33
N THR A 304 -5.88 9.85 -6.03
CA THR A 304 -7.00 9.87 -5.10
C THR A 304 -8.05 10.89 -5.54
N ARG A 305 -7.64 12.10 -5.95
CA ARG A 305 -8.53 13.16 -6.45
C ARG A 305 -9.34 12.72 -7.67
N ILE A 306 -8.71 12.04 -8.62
CA ILE A 306 -9.36 11.54 -9.84
C ILE A 306 -10.42 10.50 -9.47
N ARG A 307 -10.06 9.43 -8.74
CA ARG A 307 -11.02 8.38 -8.34
C ARG A 307 -12.17 8.93 -7.51
N VAL A 308 -11.92 9.91 -6.63
CA VAL A 308 -12.97 10.54 -5.82
C VAL A 308 -13.92 11.40 -6.67
N GLN A 309 -13.43 12.05 -7.74
CA GLN A 309 -14.32 12.69 -8.70
C GLN A 309 -15.17 11.66 -9.46
N ASP A 310 -14.58 10.55 -9.91
CA ASP A 310 -15.33 9.49 -10.60
C ASP A 310 -16.43 8.89 -9.69
N ILE A 311 -16.15 8.72 -8.39
CA ILE A 311 -17.14 8.30 -7.38
C ILE A 311 -18.27 9.34 -7.23
N HIS A 312 -17.93 10.64 -7.18
CA HIS A 312 -18.90 11.73 -7.08
C HIS A 312 -19.86 11.76 -8.29
N ASP A 313 -19.29 11.73 -9.51
CA ASP A 313 -20.06 11.73 -10.76
C ASP A 313 -21.01 10.52 -10.83
N HIS A 314 -20.55 9.32 -10.45
CA HIS A 314 -21.41 8.13 -10.36
C HIS A 314 -22.48 8.26 -9.25
N ALA A 315 -22.14 8.81 -8.07
CA ALA A 315 -23.08 8.97 -6.96
C ALA A 315 -24.22 9.94 -7.31
N VAL A 316 -23.90 11.10 -7.89
CA VAL A 316 -24.90 12.07 -8.39
C VAL A 316 -25.78 11.43 -9.47
N LYS A 317 -25.21 10.64 -10.38
CA LYS A 317 -25.97 9.90 -11.41
C LYS A 317 -26.94 8.86 -10.81
N ILE A 318 -26.53 8.14 -9.76
CA ILE A 318 -27.41 7.19 -9.06
C ILE A 318 -28.54 7.92 -8.33
N ALA A 319 -28.26 9.05 -7.67
CA ALA A 319 -29.27 9.86 -7.01
C ALA A 319 -30.24 10.54 -8.00
N ALA A 320 -29.84 10.73 -9.26
CA ALA A 320 -30.71 11.20 -10.34
C ALA A 320 -31.50 10.09 -11.08
N ALA A 321 -31.29 8.80 -10.75
CA ALA A 321 -31.84 7.68 -11.52
C ALA A 321 -33.38 7.54 -11.43
N GLY A 322 -33.97 6.92 -12.47
CA GLY A 322 -35.42 6.67 -12.56
C GLY A 322 -35.87 5.36 -11.90
N GLY A 323 -35.00 4.34 -11.86
CA GLY A 323 -35.24 3.09 -11.15
C GLY A 323 -33.97 2.26 -10.95
N LEU A 324 -34.11 1.18 -10.16
CA LEU A 324 -32.99 0.35 -9.71
C LEU A 324 -32.13 -0.19 -10.87
N ALA A 325 -32.75 -0.61 -11.97
CA ALA A 325 -32.07 -1.16 -13.14
C ALA A 325 -31.08 -0.18 -13.78
N ASP A 326 -31.33 1.13 -13.69
CA ASP A 326 -30.47 2.17 -14.26
C ASP A 326 -29.19 2.38 -13.42
N THR A 327 -29.19 1.93 -12.16
CA THR A 327 -28.11 2.17 -11.17
C THR A 327 -27.07 1.05 -11.09
N GLN A 328 -27.38 -0.15 -11.59
CA GLN A 328 -26.64 -1.37 -11.25
C GLN A 328 -25.14 -1.27 -11.58
N GLN A 329 -24.76 -0.68 -12.72
CA GLN A 329 -23.36 -0.55 -13.12
C GLN A 329 -22.64 0.54 -12.31
N ASP A 330 -23.28 1.68 -12.06
CA ASP A 330 -22.67 2.79 -11.32
C ASP A 330 -22.42 2.43 -9.85
N VAL A 331 -23.34 1.68 -9.22
CA VAL A 331 -23.16 1.16 -7.85
C VAL A 331 -21.94 0.24 -7.77
N LEU A 332 -21.73 -0.63 -8.78
CA LEU A 332 -20.55 -1.49 -8.85
C LEU A 332 -19.27 -0.67 -9.07
N SER A 333 -19.30 0.36 -9.93
CA SER A 333 -18.19 1.29 -10.14
C SER A 333 -17.83 2.04 -8.85
N VAL A 334 -18.81 2.58 -8.12
CA VAL A 334 -18.61 3.30 -6.86
C VAL A 334 -17.92 2.45 -5.80
N LEU A 335 -18.36 1.19 -5.60
CA LEU A 335 -17.72 0.30 -4.64
C LEU A 335 -16.27 -0.05 -5.05
N ALA A 336 -16.05 -0.36 -6.34
CA ALA A 336 -14.71 -0.64 -6.84
C ALA A 336 -13.77 0.57 -6.70
N LEU A 337 -14.21 1.76 -7.14
CA LEU A 337 -13.44 2.99 -7.05
C LEU A 337 -13.16 3.39 -5.60
N ALA A 338 -14.09 3.19 -4.66
CA ALA A 338 -13.86 3.48 -3.24
C ALA A 338 -12.77 2.58 -2.64
N GLN A 339 -12.77 1.28 -2.96
CA GLN A 339 -11.71 0.36 -2.57
C GLN A 339 -10.35 0.77 -3.15
N GLN A 340 -10.33 1.09 -4.46
CA GLN A 340 -9.14 1.57 -5.18
C GLN A 340 -8.64 2.94 -4.70
N THR A 341 -9.53 3.80 -4.19
CA THR A 341 -9.17 5.11 -3.63
C THR A 341 -8.30 4.94 -2.39
N ILE A 342 -8.66 4.02 -1.49
CA ILE A 342 -7.89 3.73 -0.27
C ILE A 342 -6.62 2.95 -0.62
N GLN A 343 -6.78 1.77 -1.23
CA GLN A 343 -5.69 0.80 -1.43
C GLN A 343 -4.72 1.21 -2.53
N GLY A 344 -5.21 1.90 -3.56
CA GLY A 344 -4.57 2.06 -4.85
C GLY A 344 -4.91 0.93 -5.84
N VAL A 345 -4.24 0.95 -6.98
CA VAL A 345 -4.29 -0.06 -8.06
C VAL A 345 -2.87 -0.25 -8.58
N ASP A 346 -2.50 -1.46 -8.96
CA ASP A 346 -1.33 -1.72 -9.81
C ASP A 346 -1.74 -1.50 -11.28
N VAL A 347 -1.20 -0.45 -11.91
CA VAL A 347 -1.55 -0.05 -13.30
C VAL A 347 -0.41 -0.38 -14.25
N ASN A 348 0.84 -0.29 -13.81
CA ASN A 348 2.01 -0.65 -14.61
C ASN A 348 2.27 -2.18 -14.67
N GLN A 349 1.68 -2.94 -13.73
CA GLN A 349 1.75 -4.39 -13.57
C GLN A 349 3.09 -4.92 -13.03
N ASP A 350 3.66 -4.22 -12.03
CA ASP A 350 4.88 -4.62 -11.30
C ASP A 350 4.62 -5.36 -9.95
N GLU A 351 3.38 -5.81 -9.74
CA GLU A 351 2.86 -6.44 -8.52
C GLU A 351 2.90 -5.55 -7.26
N GLN A 352 3.20 -4.26 -7.41
CA GLN A 352 3.22 -3.27 -6.32
C GLN A 352 2.21 -2.15 -6.58
N ILE A 353 1.93 -1.35 -5.55
CA ILE A 353 1.06 -0.18 -5.66
C ILE A 353 1.92 1.05 -5.38
N GLY A 354 2.53 1.56 -6.44
CA GLY A 354 3.52 2.62 -6.37
C GLY A 354 2.92 4.02 -6.25
N PRO A 355 3.73 5.03 -5.90
CA PRO A 355 3.38 6.44 -6.04
C PRO A 355 3.51 6.90 -7.51
N VAL A 356 2.91 6.13 -8.42
CA VAL A 356 2.93 6.31 -9.88
C VAL A 356 1.58 6.91 -10.32
N PRO A 357 1.53 7.74 -11.38
CA PRO A 357 0.26 8.25 -11.91
C PRO A 357 -0.72 7.13 -12.27
N GLY A 358 -1.93 7.19 -11.73
CA GLY A 358 -2.98 6.18 -11.87
C GLY A 358 -2.97 5.09 -10.80
N GLU A 359 -1.94 4.97 -9.95
CA GLU A 359 -1.75 3.83 -9.03
C GLU A 359 -2.09 4.14 -7.57
N GLY A 360 -1.12 4.66 -6.81
CA GLY A 360 -1.16 4.78 -5.36
C GLY A 360 -2.38 5.53 -4.85
N GLY A 361 -3.04 4.94 -3.85
CA GLY A 361 -4.20 5.53 -3.17
C GLY A 361 -3.82 6.26 -1.88
N VAL A 362 -4.81 6.47 -1.02
CA VAL A 362 -4.63 7.14 0.28
C VAL A 362 -3.57 6.46 1.14
N LEU A 363 -3.47 5.13 1.14
CA LEU A 363 -2.44 4.42 1.91
C LEU A 363 -1.01 4.74 1.41
N THR A 364 -0.80 4.79 0.10
CA THR A 364 0.47 5.17 -0.53
C THR A 364 0.84 6.61 -0.19
N ALA A 365 -0.12 7.55 -0.28
CA ALA A 365 0.07 8.93 0.12
C ALA A 365 0.43 9.06 1.60
N TYR A 366 -0.30 8.38 2.48
CA TYR A 366 -0.07 8.38 3.93
C TYR A 366 1.31 7.84 4.29
N GLN A 367 1.71 6.71 3.70
CA GLN A 367 3.03 6.12 3.90
C GLN A 367 4.16 7.06 3.47
N HIS A 368 4.02 7.74 2.32
CA HIS A 368 5.04 8.70 1.89
C HIS A 368 5.06 9.98 2.74
N ALA A 369 3.92 10.43 3.25
CA ALA A 369 3.91 11.51 4.24
C ALA A 369 4.74 11.13 5.48
N GLN A 370 4.58 9.91 6.03
CA GLN A 370 5.40 9.44 7.16
C GLN A 370 6.90 9.36 6.83
N LEU A 371 7.25 9.05 5.57
CA LEU A 371 8.64 9.03 5.11
C LEU A 371 9.24 10.43 4.95
N MET A 372 8.45 11.48 4.66
CA MET A 372 8.91 12.88 4.73
C MET A 372 9.34 13.27 6.16
N ALA A 373 8.74 12.67 7.18
CA ALA A 373 9.13 12.88 8.58
C ALA A 373 10.32 12.00 9.03
N GLY A 374 10.81 11.08 8.19
CA GLY A 374 11.93 10.20 8.55
C GLY A 374 13.20 10.96 8.91
N ILE A 375 13.82 10.63 10.04
CA ILE A 375 15.00 11.36 10.55
C ILE A 375 16.26 10.48 10.41
N PRO A 376 17.22 10.83 9.52
CA PRO A 376 18.48 10.10 9.43
C PRO A 376 19.35 10.36 10.67
N LEU A 377 20.03 9.31 11.13
CA LEU A 377 21.00 9.36 12.22
C LEU A 377 22.42 9.41 11.66
N ALA A 378 23.18 10.42 12.09
CA ALA A 378 24.60 10.58 11.78
C ALA A 378 25.41 10.88 13.07
N PRO A 379 26.74 10.67 13.07
CA PRO A 379 27.60 10.95 14.22
C PRO A 379 27.40 12.36 14.78
N ALA A 380 27.29 12.49 16.10
CA ALA A 380 26.77 13.69 16.79
C ALA A 380 27.33 15.01 16.22
N GLN A 381 26.45 15.85 15.66
CA GLN A 381 26.83 17.13 15.04
C GLN A 381 26.49 18.32 15.94
N ALA A 382 27.39 19.31 16.01
CA ALA A 382 27.14 20.57 16.72
C ALA A 382 25.99 21.42 16.14
N ALA A 383 25.48 21.08 14.96
CA ALA A 383 24.32 21.71 14.34
C ALA A 383 22.97 21.19 14.88
N VAL A 384 22.94 19.99 15.49
CA VAL A 384 21.77 19.51 16.23
C VAL A 384 21.89 20.01 17.67
N PRO A 385 20.90 20.76 18.22
CA PRO A 385 20.93 21.17 19.62
C PRO A 385 21.14 19.99 20.56
N ALA A 386 21.88 20.20 21.66
CA ALA A 386 22.03 19.19 22.70
C ALA A 386 20.65 18.78 23.26
N PRO A 387 20.48 17.52 23.72
CA PRO A 387 19.22 17.07 24.30
C PRO A 387 18.86 17.90 25.53
N ALA A 388 17.63 18.40 25.56
CA ALA A 388 17.08 19.05 26.75
C ALA A 388 16.95 18.04 27.90
N ALA A 389 16.71 18.52 29.12
CA ALA A 389 16.62 17.67 30.31
C ALA A 389 15.67 16.48 30.08
N ALA A 390 16.10 15.30 30.53
CA ALA A 390 15.28 14.10 30.49
C ALA A 390 13.99 14.34 31.27
N GLN A 391 12.85 14.26 30.60
CA GLN A 391 11.58 14.08 31.30
C GLN A 391 11.54 12.64 31.84
N PRO A 392 10.85 12.40 32.96
CA PRO A 392 10.50 11.03 33.35
C PRO A 392 9.80 10.36 32.17
N ALA A 393 10.17 9.11 31.87
CA ALA A 393 9.36 8.29 30.98
C ALA A 393 7.90 8.34 31.46
N PRO A 394 6.91 8.56 30.57
CA PRO A 394 5.50 8.54 30.98
C PRO A 394 5.23 7.25 31.74
N ALA A 395 4.74 7.37 32.98
CA ALA A 395 4.40 6.20 33.78
C ALA A 395 3.45 5.32 32.96
N ALA A 396 3.72 4.02 32.88
CA ALA A 396 2.97 3.09 32.04
C ALA A 396 1.49 3.04 32.44
N GLN A 397 0.68 3.91 31.83
CA GLN A 397 -0.76 3.95 32.02
C GLN A 397 -1.40 2.88 31.12
N PRO A 398 -2.56 2.33 31.50
CA PRO A 398 -3.33 1.47 30.61
C PRO A 398 -3.74 2.26 29.36
N GLN A 399 -3.04 2.05 28.23
CA GLN A 399 -3.37 2.70 26.96
C GLN A 399 -4.85 2.49 26.68
N THR A 400 -5.63 3.58 26.69
CA THR A 400 -7.06 3.51 26.42
C THR A 400 -7.26 3.80 24.95
N VAL A 401 -7.64 2.78 24.17
CA VAL A 401 -7.90 2.91 22.73
C VAL A 401 -9.40 2.79 22.51
N ASN A 402 -9.98 3.79 21.84
CA ASN A 402 -11.39 3.77 21.51
C ASN A 402 -11.61 3.10 20.15
N ILE A 403 -12.63 2.26 20.06
CA ILE A 403 -13.19 1.75 18.82
C ILE A 403 -14.66 2.19 18.76
N GLU A 404 -15.08 2.71 17.62
CA GLU A 404 -16.46 3.09 17.40
C GLU A 404 -17.22 1.93 16.76
N ILE A 405 -18.39 1.60 17.31
CA ILE A 405 -19.29 0.62 16.72
C ILE A 405 -20.33 1.40 15.89
N GLY A 406 -20.25 1.27 14.57
CA GLY A 406 -21.26 1.72 13.62
C GLY A 406 -22.14 0.56 13.13
N ASP A 407 -23.19 0.87 12.36
CA ASP A 407 -24.31 -0.03 12.07
C ASP A 407 -23.98 -1.41 11.47
N ASN A 408 -22.82 -1.59 10.84
CA ASN A 408 -22.26 -2.90 10.48
C ASN A 408 -20.71 -2.94 10.62
N THR A 409 -20.11 -2.11 11.49
CA THR A 409 -18.65 -1.87 11.47
C THR A 409 -18.03 -1.59 12.84
N PHE A 410 -16.76 -1.96 12.99
CA PHE A 410 -15.87 -1.50 14.06
C PHE A 410 -14.84 -0.54 13.44
N THR A 411 -14.65 0.64 14.02
CA THR A 411 -13.77 1.66 13.43
C THR A 411 -12.82 2.22 14.50
N PRO A 412 -11.50 1.99 14.40
CA PRO A 412 -10.81 1.10 13.46
C PRO A 412 -11.15 -0.40 13.66
N ASN A 413 -11.18 -1.17 12.57
CA ASN A 413 -11.42 -2.62 12.61
C ASN A 413 -10.15 -3.44 12.97
N LYS A 414 -8.97 -2.83 12.94
CA LYS A 414 -7.72 -3.45 13.37
C LYS A 414 -6.87 -2.47 14.13
N ILE A 415 -6.43 -2.85 15.33
CA ILE A 415 -5.49 -2.06 16.14
C ILE A 415 -4.39 -2.96 16.71
N THR A 416 -3.24 -2.34 17.00
CA THR A 416 -2.21 -2.94 17.85
C THR A 416 -2.08 -2.11 19.12
N VAL A 417 -1.99 -2.76 20.27
CA VAL A 417 -2.00 -2.11 21.60
C VAL A 417 -0.95 -2.77 22.52
N PRO A 418 -0.47 -2.09 23.58
CA PRO A 418 0.45 -2.72 24.51
C PRO A 418 -0.22 -3.73 25.44
N VAL A 419 0.57 -4.64 26.01
CA VAL A 419 0.17 -5.41 27.20
C VAL A 419 -0.25 -4.45 28.31
N GLY A 420 -1.44 -4.65 28.87
CA GLY A 420 -2.06 -3.77 29.85
C GLY A 420 -2.98 -2.68 29.26
N ALA A 421 -3.06 -2.54 27.93
CA ALA A 421 -4.03 -1.65 27.30
C ALA A 421 -5.48 -2.02 27.65
N THR A 422 -6.35 -1.02 27.63
CA THR A 422 -7.80 -1.19 27.68
C THR A 422 -8.40 -0.68 26.38
N VAL A 423 -9.12 -1.54 25.66
CA VAL A 423 -9.90 -1.12 24.49
C VAL A 423 -11.31 -0.82 24.95
N VAL A 424 -11.86 0.31 24.51
CA VAL A 424 -13.20 0.78 24.84
C VAL A 424 -14.01 0.91 23.55
N TRP A 425 -15.07 0.13 23.43
CA TRP A 425 -15.99 0.22 22.31
C TRP A 425 -17.15 1.14 22.67
N THR A 426 -17.47 2.09 21.79
CA THR A 426 -18.60 3.01 21.96
C THR A 426 -19.55 2.89 20.78
N HIS A 427 -20.83 2.61 21.04
CA HIS A 427 -21.81 2.36 19.99
C HIS A 427 -22.53 3.63 19.55
N LYS A 428 -22.29 4.02 18.28
CA LYS A 428 -22.89 5.19 17.61
C LYS A 428 -23.93 4.81 16.54
N GLY A 429 -24.01 3.53 16.15
CA GLY A 429 -25.04 3.02 15.24
C GLY A 429 -26.47 3.11 15.82
N GLN A 430 -27.44 2.83 14.96
CA GLN A 430 -28.87 2.78 15.28
C GLN A 430 -29.36 1.34 15.55
N ARG A 431 -28.64 0.33 15.04
CA ARG A 431 -28.95 -1.10 15.17
C ARG A 431 -28.45 -1.67 16.52
N LYS A 432 -28.60 -2.98 16.73
CA LYS A 432 -28.09 -3.69 17.93
C LYS A 432 -26.76 -4.36 17.61
N HIS A 433 -25.82 -4.30 18.56
CA HIS A 433 -24.46 -4.79 18.35
C HIS A 433 -23.93 -5.63 19.51
N THR A 434 -22.86 -6.38 19.28
CA THR A 434 -22.01 -6.98 20.33
C THR A 434 -20.54 -6.79 19.99
N VAL A 435 -19.67 -7.05 20.97
CA VAL A 435 -18.22 -7.14 20.87
C VAL A 435 -17.85 -8.50 21.45
N THR A 436 -17.76 -9.52 20.59
CA THR A 436 -17.68 -10.92 21.01
C THR A 436 -16.43 -11.58 20.41
N ALA A 437 -15.53 -12.11 21.24
CA ALA A 437 -14.29 -12.74 20.78
C ALA A 437 -14.53 -14.07 20.06
N ASP A 438 -13.70 -14.38 19.06
CA ASP A 438 -13.80 -15.64 18.30
C ASP A 438 -13.57 -16.88 19.18
N ASP A 439 -12.69 -16.79 20.16
CA ASP A 439 -12.44 -17.85 21.16
C ASP A 439 -13.41 -17.80 22.36
N GLY A 440 -14.20 -16.72 22.48
CA GLY A 440 -15.08 -16.45 23.62
C GLY A 440 -14.38 -15.86 24.85
N ALA A 441 -13.14 -15.37 24.74
CA ALA A 441 -12.40 -14.78 25.86
C ALA A 441 -13.03 -13.48 26.42
N PHE A 442 -13.85 -12.79 25.64
CA PHE A 442 -14.70 -11.68 26.07
C PHE A 442 -15.98 -11.61 25.24
N ASP A 443 -17.06 -11.10 25.85
CA ASP A 443 -18.31 -10.75 25.17
C ASP A 443 -18.93 -9.54 25.89
N SER A 444 -19.41 -8.55 25.14
CA SER A 444 -20.18 -7.43 25.68
C SER A 444 -21.63 -7.78 25.99
N GLY A 445 -22.16 -8.82 25.36
CA GLY A 445 -23.61 -8.96 25.17
C GLY A 445 -24.17 -7.82 24.29
N THR A 446 -25.50 -7.68 24.25
CA THR A 446 -26.15 -6.67 23.40
C THR A 446 -25.91 -5.24 23.88
N LEU A 447 -25.32 -4.42 23.00
CA LEU A 447 -25.19 -2.99 23.13
C LEU A 447 -26.29 -2.29 22.32
N GLU A 448 -27.03 -1.39 22.98
CA GLU A 448 -28.01 -0.48 22.39
C GLU A 448 -27.32 0.84 21.96
N ALA A 449 -28.00 1.72 21.22
CA ALA A 449 -27.49 3.04 20.80
C ALA A 449 -26.93 3.85 22.00
N GLY A 450 -25.70 4.35 21.89
CA GLY A 450 -24.98 5.05 22.96
C GLY A 450 -24.35 4.15 24.04
N GLY A 451 -24.52 2.82 23.94
CA GLY A 451 -23.89 1.86 24.84
C GLY A 451 -22.37 1.79 24.68
N SER A 452 -21.67 1.25 25.69
CA SER A 452 -20.22 1.00 25.61
C SER A 452 -19.80 -0.27 26.33
N PHE A 453 -18.68 -0.84 25.87
CA PHE A 453 -18.02 -2.00 26.45
C PHE A 453 -16.51 -1.72 26.60
N LYS A 454 -15.83 -2.42 27.50
CA LYS A 454 -14.37 -2.29 27.66
C LYS A 454 -13.71 -3.62 28.05
N GLN A 455 -12.53 -3.86 27.49
CA GLN A 455 -11.70 -5.04 27.77
C GLN A 455 -10.24 -4.62 28.00
N THR A 456 -9.63 -5.12 29.08
CA THR A 456 -8.21 -4.91 29.36
C THR A 456 -7.40 -6.15 28.97
N PHE A 457 -6.31 -5.95 28.23
CA PHE A 457 -5.53 -7.02 27.61
C PHE A 457 -4.22 -7.27 28.38
N ALA A 458 -4.33 -8.06 29.45
CA ALA A 458 -3.21 -8.35 30.37
C ALA A 458 -2.15 -9.34 29.82
N LYS A 459 -2.22 -9.73 28.54
CA LYS A 459 -1.28 -10.66 27.88
C LYS A 459 -1.11 -10.30 26.41
N ALA A 460 0.10 -10.50 25.87
CA ALA A 460 0.36 -10.41 24.44
C ALA A 460 -0.35 -11.53 23.67
N GLY A 461 -0.73 -11.27 22.41
CA GLY A 461 -1.49 -12.19 21.57
C GLY A 461 -2.33 -11.49 20.51
N THR A 462 -3.05 -12.26 19.69
CA THR A 462 -3.98 -11.73 18.69
C THR A 462 -5.39 -12.18 19.02
N PHE A 463 -6.32 -11.22 19.10
CA PHE A 463 -7.68 -11.39 19.56
C PHE A 463 -8.65 -10.92 18.46
N PRO A 464 -9.04 -11.82 17.53
CA PRO A 464 -10.12 -11.56 16.59
C PRO A 464 -11.48 -11.59 17.31
N TYR A 465 -12.39 -10.71 16.87
CA TYR A 465 -13.72 -10.55 17.47
C TYR A 465 -14.73 -10.04 16.45
N PHE A 466 -16.02 -10.25 16.72
CA PHE A 466 -17.13 -9.99 15.80
C PHE A 466 -18.38 -9.47 16.54
N CYS A 467 -19.34 -8.95 15.77
CA CYS A 467 -20.69 -8.65 16.23
C CYS A 467 -21.61 -9.83 15.90
N THR A 468 -22.29 -10.42 16.89
CA THR A 468 -23.14 -11.62 16.70
C THR A 468 -24.40 -11.38 15.87
N PHE A 469 -24.78 -10.13 15.61
CA PHE A 469 -25.94 -9.79 14.77
C PHE A 469 -25.58 -9.59 13.29
N HIS A 470 -24.38 -9.07 13.00
CA HIS A 470 -24.01 -8.57 11.67
C HIS A 470 -22.67 -9.14 11.16
N GLY A 471 -22.10 -10.11 11.86
CA GLY A 471 -20.83 -10.75 11.53
C GLY A 471 -20.69 -12.14 12.17
N GLY A 472 -19.50 -12.72 12.08
CA GLY A 472 -19.20 -14.06 12.54
C GLY A 472 -17.70 -14.29 12.76
N LYS A 473 -17.40 -15.40 13.44
CA LYS A 473 -16.02 -15.86 13.71
C LYS A 473 -15.24 -16.05 12.42
N GLY A 474 -13.91 -15.89 12.48
CA GLY A 474 -13.01 -15.99 11.33
C GLY A 474 -12.96 -14.72 10.47
N GLY A 475 -13.52 -13.61 10.94
CA GLY A 475 -13.53 -12.34 10.19
C GLY A 475 -14.74 -12.12 9.28
N ALA A 476 -15.82 -12.88 9.46
CA ALA A 476 -17.00 -12.77 8.60
C ALA A 476 -17.83 -11.51 8.91
N GLY A 477 -18.20 -10.74 7.88
CA GLY A 477 -19.06 -9.56 8.02
C GLY A 477 -18.50 -8.52 8.98
N MET A 478 -19.30 -8.08 9.95
CA MET A 478 -18.87 -7.16 11.01
C MET A 478 -17.91 -7.85 12.00
N ALA A 479 -16.63 -7.86 11.65
CA ALA A 479 -15.55 -8.42 12.44
C ALA A 479 -14.28 -7.53 12.44
N ALA A 480 -13.38 -7.79 13.38
CA ALA A 480 -12.25 -6.95 13.70
C ALA A 480 -11.15 -7.73 14.45
N THR A 481 -9.99 -7.11 14.72
CA THR A 481 -8.86 -7.76 15.40
C THR A 481 -8.06 -6.79 16.28
N ILE A 482 -7.76 -7.20 17.50
CA ILE A 482 -6.81 -6.54 18.38
C ILE A 482 -5.53 -7.38 18.43
N VAL A 483 -4.39 -6.77 18.11
CA VAL A 483 -3.07 -7.35 18.38
C VAL A 483 -2.52 -6.72 19.65
N VAL A 484 -1.96 -7.51 20.56
CA VAL A 484 -1.40 -7.05 21.84
C VAL A 484 0.07 -7.41 21.87
N ALA A 485 0.93 -6.40 21.97
CA ALA A 485 2.39 -6.52 21.97
C ALA A 485 2.99 -6.01 23.29
N ASP A 486 4.12 -6.56 23.73
CA ASP A 486 4.79 -6.11 24.96
C ASP A 486 5.76 -4.95 24.64
N GLN A 487 5.57 -3.78 25.25
CA GLN A 487 6.45 -2.61 25.03
C GLN A 487 7.88 -2.84 25.52
N SER A 488 8.09 -3.72 26.51
CA SER A 488 9.44 -4.12 26.94
C SER A 488 10.09 -5.11 25.98
N ALA A 489 9.28 -5.88 25.24
CA ALA A 489 9.74 -6.73 24.13
C ALA A 489 9.83 -5.98 22.79
N ALA A 490 9.41 -4.72 22.71
CA ALA A 490 9.54 -3.86 21.51
C ALA A 490 11.01 -3.48 21.18
N ALA A 491 11.97 -3.98 21.97
CA ALA A 491 13.36 -4.22 21.55
C ALA A 491 13.49 -5.22 20.38
N GLN A 492 12.38 -5.80 19.94
CA GLN A 492 12.21 -6.57 18.71
C GLN A 492 11.12 -5.91 17.84
N PRO A 493 11.40 -5.60 16.57
CA PRO A 493 10.40 -5.76 15.52
C PRO A 493 9.92 -7.22 15.51
N ALA A 494 8.82 -7.53 14.81
CA ALA A 494 8.65 -8.90 14.30
C ALA A 494 9.88 -9.19 13.40
N ALA A 495 10.81 -10.00 13.91
CA ALA A 495 12.21 -9.72 13.64
C ALA A 495 12.60 -9.98 12.18
N ALA A 496 13.39 -9.05 11.61
CA ALA A 496 14.51 -9.47 10.78
C ALA A 496 15.41 -10.33 11.68
N ALA A 497 15.21 -11.65 11.63
CA ALA A 497 15.80 -12.57 12.60
C ALA A 497 17.34 -12.48 12.53
N PRO A 498 18.04 -12.16 13.63
CA PRO A 498 19.48 -12.14 13.63
C PRO A 498 20.00 -13.56 13.33
N THR A 499 21.09 -13.63 12.56
CA THR A 499 21.65 -14.87 12.02
C THR A 499 22.29 -15.75 13.11
N ALA A 500 21.44 -16.49 13.82
CA ALA A 500 21.76 -17.89 14.05
C ALA A 500 22.00 -18.54 12.67
N ALA A 501 23.08 -19.33 12.53
CA ALA A 501 23.29 -20.12 11.32
C ALA A 501 22.02 -20.97 11.06
N PRO A 502 21.46 -20.96 9.84
CA PRO A 502 20.03 -21.13 9.65
C PRO A 502 19.51 -22.49 10.14
N ALA A 503 18.90 -22.48 11.32
CA ALA A 503 17.95 -23.51 11.74
C ALA A 503 16.63 -23.26 10.98
N PRO A 504 15.97 -24.28 10.41
CA PRO A 504 14.92 -24.04 9.42
C PRO A 504 13.70 -23.31 9.98
N ALA A 505 13.07 -22.48 9.14
CA ALA A 505 11.63 -22.27 9.24
C ALA A 505 10.94 -23.64 9.21
N ALA A 506 9.78 -23.79 9.86
CA ALA A 506 9.08 -25.06 9.94
C ALA A 506 8.83 -25.61 8.51
N ALA A 507 9.58 -26.63 8.12
CA ALA A 507 9.79 -27.01 6.71
C ALA A 507 8.56 -27.64 6.02
N ASN A 508 7.40 -27.53 6.66
CA ASN A 508 6.17 -28.24 6.35
C ASN A 508 4.95 -27.28 6.44
N GLU A 509 5.06 -25.99 6.10
CA GLU A 509 3.91 -25.08 6.07
C GLU A 509 3.61 -24.56 4.67
N VAL A 510 2.32 -24.48 4.34
CA VAL A 510 1.78 -23.98 3.07
C VAL A 510 0.70 -22.94 3.37
N VAL A 511 0.87 -21.73 2.84
CA VAL A 511 -0.15 -20.68 2.92
C VAL A 511 -1.23 -20.93 1.87
N ILE A 512 -2.50 -20.91 2.26
CA ILE A 512 -3.63 -20.85 1.33
C ILE A 512 -3.97 -19.36 1.11
N GLY A 513 -3.89 -18.89 -0.13
CA GLY A 513 -4.35 -17.57 -0.58
C GLY A 513 -5.46 -17.69 -1.64
N ASP A 514 -6.07 -16.57 -2.01
CA ASP A 514 -7.36 -16.49 -2.71
C ASP A 514 -7.52 -17.32 -4.00
N ASN A 515 -6.44 -17.67 -4.69
CA ASN A 515 -6.43 -18.70 -5.74
C ASN A 515 -5.10 -19.51 -5.78
N THR A 516 -4.36 -19.61 -4.66
CA THR A 516 -3.03 -20.26 -4.65
C THR A 516 -2.69 -20.99 -3.35
N PHE A 517 -1.85 -22.02 -3.47
CA PHE A 517 -1.08 -22.59 -2.37
C PHE A 517 0.36 -22.09 -2.47
N THR A 518 0.94 -21.59 -1.38
CA THR A 518 2.28 -20.99 -1.37
C THR A 518 3.12 -21.59 -0.24
N PRO A 519 4.16 -22.39 -0.54
CA PRO A 519 4.60 -22.79 -1.88
C PRO A 519 3.65 -23.79 -2.56
N LYS A 520 3.62 -23.81 -3.90
CA LYS A 520 2.89 -24.83 -4.66
C LYS A 520 3.55 -26.22 -4.58
N GLU A 521 4.84 -26.29 -4.26
CA GLU A 521 5.52 -27.55 -3.96
C GLU A 521 6.35 -27.42 -2.68
N ILE A 522 6.29 -28.44 -1.81
CA ILE A 522 7.13 -28.52 -0.61
C ILE A 522 7.68 -29.94 -0.46
N SER A 523 8.96 -30.04 -0.06
CA SER A 523 9.66 -31.32 0.14
C SER A 523 9.95 -31.52 1.62
N VAL A 524 9.48 -32.65 2.18
CA VAL A 524 9.50 -32.95 3.62
C VAL A 524 10.06 -34.35 3.89
N PRO A 525 10.63 -34.63 5.08
CA PRO A 525 11.06 -36.00 5.43
C PRO A 525 9.87 -36.92 5.71
N VAL A 526 10.08 -38.24 5.63
CA VAL A 526 9.06 -39.25 5.98
C VAL A 526 8.64 -39.08 7.45
N GLY A 527 7.33 -39.09 7.71
CA GLY A 527 6.74 -38.82 9.03
C GLY A 527 6.53 -37.34 9.34
N ALA A 528 6.83 -36.43 8.40
CA ALA A 528 6.51 -35.01 8.55
C ALA A 528 4.99 -34.75 8.60
N THR A 529 4.59 -33.77 9.40
CA THR A 529 3.25 -33.19 9.36
C THR A 529 3.29 -31.85 8.66
N VAL A 530 2.53 -31.72 7.58
CA VAL A 530 2.32 -30.47 6.84
C VAL A 530 1.12 -29.72 7.41
N VAL A 531 1.22 -28.39 7.47
CA VAL A 531 0.18 -27.45 7.90
C VAL A 531 -0.20 -26.58 6.73
N TRP A 532 -1.50 -26.42 6.47
CA TRP A 532 -2.03 -25.42 5.57
C TRP A 532 -2.71 -24.31 6.37
N ALA A 533 -2.29 -23.06 6.17
CA ALA A 533 -2.80 -21.90 6.90
C ALA A 533 -3.47 -20.91 5.94
N HIS A 534 -4.77 -20.68 6.12
CA HIS A 534 -5.54 -19.81 5.23
C HIS A 534 -5.39 -18.33 5.59
N LYS A 535 -5.00 -17.53 4.58
CA LYS A 535 -4.74 -16.08 4.64
C LYS A 535 -5.51 -15.29 3.57
N GLY A 536 -6.11 -15.98 2.59
CA GLY A 536 -7.05 -15.38 1.65
C GLY A 536 -8.40 -15.02 2.29
N GLN A 537 -9.29 -14.46 1.47
CA GLN A 537 -10.63 -14.01 1.86
C GLN A 537 -11.74 -14.91 1.28
N ARG A 538 -11.46 -15.61 0.18
CA ARG A 538 -12.34 -16.61 -0.44
C ARG A 538 -12.35 -17.91 0.36
N LYS A 539 -13.29 -18.81 0.05
CA LYS A 539 -13.36 -20.16 0.65
C LYS A 539 -12.52 -21.17 -0.13
N HIS A 540 -11.89 -22.13 0.56
CA HIS A 540 -10.95 -23.09 -0.05
C HIS A 540 -11.14 -24.52 0.47
N THR A 541 -10.52 -25.49 -0.20
CA THR A 541 -10.27 -26.84 0.35
C THR A 541 -8.80 -27.22 0.14
N VAL A 542 -8.36 -28.28 0.82
CA VAL A 542 -7.10 -29.00 0.58
C VAL A 542 -7.48 -30.46 0.37
N THR A 543 -7.62 -30.85 -0.89
CA THR A 543 -8.16 -32.16 -1.31
C THR A 543 -7.14 -32.91 -2.15
N ALA A 544 -6.77 -34.13 -1.77
CA ALA A 544 -5.80 -34.94 -2.52
C ALA A 544 -6.34 -35.41 -3.87
N ASP A 545 -5.49 -35.44 -4.90
CA ASP A 545 -5.83 -35.90 -6.25
C ASP A 545 -6.29 -37.36 -6.30
N ASP A 546 -5.80 -38.20 -5.37
CA ASP A 546 -6.17 -39.61 -5.21
C ASP A 546 -7.26 -39.85 -4.13
N GLY A 547 -7.73 -38.77 -3.48
CA GLY A 547 -8.70 -38.82 -2.39
C GLY A 547 -8.13 -39.25 -1.02
N ALA A 548 -6.81 -39.34 -0.84
CA ALA A 548 -6.20 -39.77 0.43
C ALA A 548 -6.46 -38.83 1.63
N PHE A 549 -6.75 -37.55 1.38
CA PHE A 549 -7.16 -36.57 2.41
C PHE A 549 -8.05 -35.47 1.82
N ASN A 550 -8.87 -34.85 2.67
CA ASN A 550 -9.69 -33.68 2.36
C ASN A 550 -9.91 -32.84 3.64
N SER A 551 -9.73 -31.53 3.56
CA SER A 551 -9.92 -30.62 4.71
C SER A 551 -11.39 -30.27 5.02
N GLY A 552 -12.30 -30.49 4.07
CA GLY A 552 -13.57 -29.75 4.01
C GLY A 552 -13.35 -28.28 3.65
N THR A 553 -14.43 -27.48 3.65
CA THR A 553 -14.36 -26.04 3.38
C THR A 553 -13.62 -25.30 4.51
N LEU A 554 -12.60 -24.54 4.12
CA LEU A 554 -11.84 -23.62 4.95
C LEU A 554 -12.24 -22.17 4.61
N GLU A 555 -12.77 -21.46 5.61
CA GLU A 555 -13.09 -20.02 5.53
C GLU A 555 -11.87 -19.17 5.94
N ALA A 556 -11.98 -17.84 5.81
CA ALA A 556 -10.93 -16.87 6.18
C ALA A 556 -10.29 -17.19 7.55
N GLY A 557 -8.95 -17.19 7.59
CA GLY A 557 -8.16 -17.49 8.80
C GLY A 557 -8.10 -18.97 9.24
N GLY A 558 -8.81 -19.90 8.58
CA GLY A 558 -8.82 -21.33 8.90
C GLY A 558 -7.47 -22.05 8.72
N SER A 559 -7.38 -23.32 9.16
CA SER A 559 -6.19 -24.15 8.91
C SER A 559 -6.49 -25.65 8.87
N PHE A 560 -5.63 -26.41 8.20
CA PHE A 560 -5.70 -27.87 8.06
C PHE A 560 -4.30 -28.49 8.28
N LYS A 561 -4.22 -29.79 8.64
CA LYS A 561 -2.95 -30.48 8.92
C LYS A 561 -3.01 -31.95 8.47
N GLN A 562 -1.95 -32.45 7.85
CA GLN A 562 -1.82 -33.84 7.39
C GLN A 562 -0.42 -34.39 7.64
N THR A 563 -0.31 -35.63 8.10
CA THR A 563 0.97 -36.35 8.32
C THR A 563 1.24 -37.34 7.18
N PHE A 564 2.50 -37.47 6.78
CA PHE A 564 2.93 -38.24 5.61
C PHE A 564 3.96 -39.33 5.98
N ASP A 565 3.48 -40.47 6.45
CA ASP A 565 4.30 -41.59 6.96
C ASP A 565 4.92 -42.49 5.88
N LYS A 566 4.85 -42.11 4.60
CA LYS A 566 5.42 -42.88 3.47
C LYS A 566 6.12 -41.94 2.48
N PRO A 567 7.28 -42.33 1.92
CA PRO A 567 7.91 -41.59 0.83
C PRO A 567 7.04 -41.64 -0.43
N GLY A 568 7.01 -40.55 -1.19
CA GLY A 568 6.14 -40.42 -2.36
C GLY A 568 5.87 -38.96 -2.75
N THR A 569 4.98 -38.79 -3.73
CA THR A 569 4.53 -37.50 -4.24
C THR A 569 3.01 -37.43 -4.12
N TYR A 570 2.50 -36.48 -3.34
CA TYR A 570 1.08 -36.30 -3.05
C TYR A 570 0.60 -34.99 -3.68
N ALA A 571 -0.09 -35.09 -4.81
CA ALA A 571 -0.74 -33.94 -5.44
C ALA A 571 -2.09 -33.65 -4.76
N TYR A 572 -2.46 -32.37 -4.68
CA TYR A 572 -3.70 -31.90 -4.08
C TYR A 572 -4.17 -30.60 -4.71
N PHE A 573 -5.47 -30.29 -4.57
CA PHE A 573 -6.13 -29.14 -5.16
C PHE A 573 -7.18 -28.51 -4.24
N CYS A 574 -7.65 -27.32 -4.62
CA CYS A 574 -8.81 -26.65 -4.03
C CYS A 574 -10.05 -26.88 -4.92
N GLU A 575 -11.12 -27.48 -4.38
CA GLU A 575 -12.32 -27.86 -5.13
C GLU A 575 -13.10 -26.67 -5.75
N PHE A 576 -12.90 -25.45 -5.24
CA PHE A 576 -13.57 -24.26 -5.76
C PHE A 576 -12.77 -23.53 -6.86
N HIS A 577 -11.44 -23.67 -6.87
CA HIS A 577 -10.52 -22.79 -7.61
C HIS A 577 -9.43 -23.57 -8.37
N GLY A 578 -9.51 -24.90 -8.40
CA GLY A 578 -8.58 -25.79 -9.07
C GLY A 578 -9.21 -27.16 -9.35
N GLY A 579 -8.37 -28.14 -9.69
CA GLY A 579 -8.79 -29.50 -10.01
C GLY A 579 -7.63 -30.49 -9.98
N ALA A 580 -7.94 -31.77 -9.72
CA ALA A 580 -6.96 -32.86 -9.76
C ALA A 580 -6.21 -32.93 -11.11
N GLY A 581 -4.96 -33.36 -11.06
CA GLY A 581 -4.02 -33.32 -12.18
C GLY A 581 -3.27 -31.99 -12.32
N GLY A 582 -3.27 -31.14 -11.29
CA GLY A 582 -2.56 -29.86 -11.27
C GLY A 582 -3.31 -28.66 -11.88
N GLY A 583 -4.64 -28.75 -12.03
CA GLY A 583 -5.44 -27.67 -12.60
C GLY A 583 -5.62 -26.48 -11.65
N GLY A 584 -5.30 -25.27 -12.10
CA GLY A 584 -5.58 -24.02 -11.37
C GLY A 584 -4.90 -23.95 -10.01
N MET A 585 -5.71 -23.84 -8.95
CA MET A 585 -5.24 -23.90 -7.57
C MET A 585 -4.95 -25.34 -7.12
N ALA A 586 -3.74 -25.80 -7.43
CA ALA A 586 -3.19 -27.09 -7.03
C ALA A 586 -1.76 -26.97 -6.48
N GLY A 587 -1.31 -28.01 -5.77
CA GLY A 587 0.01 -28.11 -5.17
C GLY A 587 0.45 -29.56 -4.94
N VAL A 588 1.69 -29.74 -4.50
CA VAL A 588 2.36 -31.05 -4.38
C VAL A 588 3.20 -31.14 -3.09
N ILE A 589 3.06 -32.24 -2.35
CA ILE A 589 3.98 -32.62 -1.27
C ILE A 589 4.91 -33.72 -1.77
N LYS A 590 6.23 -33.53 -1.71
CA LYS A 590 7.24 -34.58 -1.97
C LYS A 590 7.84 -35.05 -0.65
N VAL A 591 8.04 -36.36 -0.51
CA VAL A 591 8.47 -36.97 0.77
C VAL A 591 9.71 -37.84 0.59
N GLY A 592 10.86 -37.40 1.14
CA GLY A 592 12.19 -38.04 0.95
C GLY A 592 13.40 -37.26 1.52
N ASP A 593 14.62 -37.62 1.11
CA ASP A 593 15.91 -37.16 1.65
C ASP A 593 16.76 -36.36 0.60
N GLY A 594 17.63 -35.38 0.98
CA GLY A 594 18.24 -34.40 0.02
C GLY A 594 19.75 -34.01 0.19
N GLY A 595 20.32 -33.29 -0.81
CA GLY A 595 21.76 -32.90 -0.92
C GLY A 595 22.12 -31.82 -2.01
N ALA A 596 23.42 -31.51 -2.25
CA ALA A 596 23.93 -30.28 -2.93
C ALA A 596 25.09 -30.43 -4.00
N PRO A 597 25.50 -29.39 -4.80
CA PRO A 597 26.23 -29.53 -6.12
C PRO A 597 27.59 -28.76 -6.33
N ALA A 598 28.31 -28.93 -7.49
CA ALA A 598 29.52 -28.14 -7.91
C ALA A 598 30.03 -28.20 -9.42
N ALA A 599 30.47 -27.04 -9.98
CA ALA A 599 31.49 -26.71 -11.07
C ALA A 599 31.44 -27.18 -12.59
N ALA A 600 32.02 -26.38 -13.54
CA ALA A 600 31.92 -26.45 -15.05
C ALA A 600 33.22 -25.94 -15.84
N ALA A 601 33.38 -25.64 -17.18
CA ALA A 601 32.47 -25.39 -18.34
C ALA A 601 32.93 -25.59 -19.87
N PRO A 602 33.90 -24.87 -20.53
CA PRO A 602 33.82 -24.45 -21.99
C PRO A 602 34.87 -25.10 -22.99
N THR A 603 34.97 -24.93 -24.35
CA THR A 603 34.84 -23.85 -25.41
C THR A 603 34.45 -24.45 -26.83
N SER A 604 34.58 -23.95 -28.11
CA SER A 604 35.34 -22.88 -28.87
C SER A 604 34.65 -22.32 -30.19
N ALA A 605 35.22 -22.35 -31.44
CA ALA A 605 34.67 -21.64 -32.67
C ALA A 605 35.20 -22.04 -34.14
N PRO A 606 34.53 -21.64 -35.29
CA PRO A 606 34.71 -22.20 -36.68
C PRO A 606 34.78 -21.22 -37.94
N PRO A 607 34.86 -21.73 -39.22
CA PRO A 607 34.73 -20.98 -40.52
C PRO A 607 33.63 -21.48 -41.55
N ALA A 608 33.67 -21.07 -42.84
CA ALA A 608 32.50 -20.88 -43.78
C ALA A 608 32.40 -21.76 -45.10
N PRO A 609 31.30 -21.72 -45.93
CA PRO A 609 30.83 -22.81 -46.84
C PRO A 609 30.90 -22.59 -48.39
N PRO A 610 30.51 -23.59 -49.25
CA PRO A 610 29.33 -23.39 -50.13
C PRO A 610 28.51 -24.63 -50.61
N THR A 611 27.20 -24.43 -50.90
CA THR A 611 26.29 -25.16 -51.87
C THR A 611 25.95 -26.66 -51.68
N ALA A 612 24.82 -27.13 -52.26
CA ALA A 612 24.09 -28.31 -51.77
C ALA A 612 23.29 -29.15 -52.81
N THR A 613 23.01 -30.41 -52.45
CA THR A 613 21.79 -31.20 -52.77
C THR A 613 21.61 -32.30 -51.70
N PRO A 614 20.39 -32.82 -51.40
CA PRO A 614 20.04 -33.14 -50.01
C PRO A 614 20.19 -34.62 -49.56
N PRO A 615 20.65 -34.88 -48.31
CA PRO A 615 20.40 -36.13 -47.58
C PRO A 615 19.04 -36.11 -46.84
N PRO A 616 18.53 -37.26 -46.35
CA PRO A 616 17.27 -37.31 -45.57
C PRO A 616 17.39 -36.61 -44.22
N ALA A 617 16.24 -36.16 -43.70
CA ALA A 617 16.19 -35.20 -42.61
C ALA A 617 16.64 -35.76 -41.24
N ASN A 618 17.59 -35.07 -40.63
CA ASN A 618 17.29 -34.41 -39.35
C ASN A 618 18.05 -33.08 -39.25
N VAL A 619 17.66 -32.13 -40.12
CA VAL A 619 17.99 -30.71 -39.91
C VAL A 619 17.40 -30.33 -38.55
N PRO A 620 18.16 -29.73 -37.61
CA PRO A 620 17.58 -29.21 -36.38
C PRO A 620 16.44 -28.27 -36.74
N ALA A 621 15.22 -28.57 -36.31
CA ALA A 621 14.05 -27.79 -36.69
C ALA A 621 14.30 -26.30 -36.36
N ALA A 622 14.01 -25.40 -37.29
CA ALA A 622 14.08 -23.97 -37.03
C ALA A 622 13.11 -23.66 -35.89
N VAL A 623 13.64 -23.36 -34.71
CA VAL A 623 12.82 -23.19 -33.51
C VAL A 623 12.23 -21.80 -33.54
N THR A 624 10.92 -21.73 -33.72
CA THR A 624 10.18 -20.47 -33.65
C THR A 624 9.84 -20.16 -32.20
N VAL A 625 10.15 -18.95 -31.76
CA VAL A 625 9.57 -18.35 -30.54
C VAL A 625 8.43 -17.46 -30.99
N SER A 626 7.21 -17.74 -30.54
CA SER A 626 6.10 -16.82 -30.69
C SER A 626 6.26 -15.71 -29.66
N MET A 627 6.30 -14.46 -30.08
CA MET A 627 6.10 -13.29 -29.24
C MET A 627 4.63 -12.95 -29.31
N LYS A 628 3.90 -13.15 -28.22
CA LYS A 628 2.47 -12.86 -28.20
C LYS A 628 2.02 -12.24 -26.90
N ASP A 629 1.50 -11.02 -27.01
CA ASP A 629 0.72 -10.34 -25.97
C ASP A 629 1.38 -10.44 -24.57
N PHE A 630 2.68 -10.13 -24.55
CA PHE A 630 3.61 -10.13 -23.42
C PHE A 630 4.28 -11.47 -23.00
N GLU A 631 4.04 -12.59 -23.69
CA GLU A 631 4.77 -13.85 -23.47
C GLU A 631 5.71 -14.19 -24.64
N PHE A 632 6.87 -14.79 -24.34
CA PHE A 632 7.63 -15.59 -25.30
C PHE A 632 7.20 -17.05 -25.17
N ALA A 633 6.57 -17.62 -26.19
CA ALA A 633 6.12 -19.00 -26.20
C ALA A 633 6.95 -19.84 -27.21
N PRO A 634 7.70 -20.86 -26.77
CA PRO A 634 7.97 -21.25 -25.38
C PRO A 634 8.97 -20.32 -24.66
N LEU A 635 8.83 -20.24 -23.33
CA LEU A 635 9.58 -19.33 -22.45
C LEU A 635 11.06 -19.70 -22.30
N GLU A 636 11.35 -21.00 -22.22
CA GLU A 636 12.71 -21.55 -22.25
C GLU A 636 12.86 -22.52 -23.43
N ILE A 637 13.96 -22.39 -24.16
CA ILE A 637 14.26 -23.15 -25.38
C ILE A 637 15.60 -23.83 -25.24
N THR A 638 15.63 -25.16 -25.34
CA THR A 638 16.87 -25.92 -25.49
C THR A 638 17.12 -26.22 -26.97
N ILE A 639 18.23 -25.69 -27.51
CA ILE A 639 18.74 -25.97 -28.85
C ILE A 639 20.17 -26.49 -28.79
N LYS A 640 20.68 -27.02 -29.90
CA LYS A 640 22.10 -27.41 -30.03
C LYS A 640 22.92 -26.30 -30.67
N ALA A 641 24.20 -26.21 -30.30
CA ALA A 641 25.13 -25.25 -30.89
C ALA A 641 25.18 -25.40 -32.43
N GLY A 642 25.00 -24.28 -33.12
CA GLY A 642 24.84 -24.18 -34.57
C GLY A 642 23.39 -24.04 -35.05
N ALA A 643 22.39 -24.18 -34.17
CA ALA A 643 20.99 -23.98 -34.53
C ALA A 643 20.60 -22.48 -34.63
N THR A 644 19.58 -22.22 -35.44
CA THR A 644 18.95 -20.90 -35.62
C THR A 644 17.59 -20.87 -34.94
N ILE A 645 17.36 -19.84 -34.13
CA ILE A 645 16.05 -19.51 -33.55
C ILE A 645 15.45 -18.37 -34.37
N THR A 646 14.13 -18.42 -34.58
CA THR A 646 13.35 -17.36 -35.21
C THR A 646 12.32 -16.83 -34.23
N TRP A 647 12.42 -15.58 -33.81
CA TRP A 647 11.33 -14.92 -33.09
C TRP A 647 10.31 -14.39 -34.11
N SER A 648 9.04 -14.72 -33.93
CA SER A 648 7.91 -14.24 -34.74
C SER A 648 6.95 -13.46 -33.87
N ASN A 649 6.47 -12.32 -34.35
CA ASN A 649 5.52 -11.49 -33.60
C ASN A 649 4.08 -11.85 -34.02
N ASP A 650 3.46 -12.74 -33.23
CA ASP A 650 2.12 -13.29 -33.47
C ASP A 650 1.04 -12.65 -32.56
N GLY A 651 1.44 -11.64 -31.77
CA GLY A 651 0.56 -10.80 -30.94
C GLY A 651 0.15 -9.49 -31.60
N ALA A 652 -0.58 -8.66 -30.86
CA ALA A 652 -1.11 -7.39 -31.35
C ALA A 652 -0.19 -6.18 -31.11
N LYS A 653 1.01 -6.39 -30.55
CA LYS A 653 1.91 -5.34 -30.04
C LYS A 653 3.33 -5.48 -30.63
N PRO A 654 4.16 -4.43 -30.72
CA PRO A 654 5.56 -4.56 -31.13
C PRO A 654 6.40 -5.28 -30.06
N HIS A 655 7.38 -6.08 -30.47
CA HIS A 655 8.23 -6.86 -29.55
C HIS A 655 9.69 -6.90 -30.03
N SER A 656 10.63 -7.19 -29.12
CA SER A 656 12.04 -7.52 -29.43
C SER A 656 12.50 -8.71 -28.59
N ALA A 657 13.65 -9.30 -28.93
CA ALA A 657 14.37 -10.23 -28.08
C ALA A 657 15.84 -9.79 -27.99
N THR A 658 16.23 -9.38 -26.79
CA THR A 658 17.52 -8.73 -26.49
C THR A 658 18.14 -9.44 -25.30
N ALA A 659 19.39 -9.89 -25.41
CA ALA A 659 20.05 -10.62 -24.34
C ALA A 659 20.41 -9.71 -23.16
N SER A 660 20.20 -10.19 -21.93
CA SER A 660 20.52 -9.45 -20.71
C SER A 660 22.02 -9.17 -20.52
N ASP A 661 22.88 -9.96 -21.16
CA ASP A 661 24.33 -9.78 -21.21
C ASP A 661 24.82 -8.96 -22.43
N GLY A 662 23.91 -8.49 -23.29
CA GLY A 662 24.21 -7.79 -24.53
C GLY A 662 24.73 -8.69 -25.67
N SER A 663 24.70 -10.03 -25.53
CA SER A 663 25.24 -10.96 -26.54
C SER A 663 24.46 -10.99 -27.87
N PHE A 664 23.19 -10.59 -27.88
CA PHE A 664 22.40 -10.41 -29.10
C PHE A 664 21.24 -9.41 -28.93
N ASP A 665 20.75 -8.85 -30.05
CA ASP A 665 19.50 -8.09 -30.12
C ASP A 665 18.83 -8.31 -31.49
N THR A 666 17.50 -8.49 -31.52
CA THR A 666 16.71 -8.50 -32.77
C THR A 666 16.35 -7.10 -33.26
N ALA A 667 16.47 -6.09 -32.38
CA ALA A 667 15.71 -4.84 -32.39
C ALA A 667 14.18 -5.06 -32.30
N ILE A 668 13.42 -3.97 -32.13
CA ILE A 668 11.95 -3.98 -32.07
C ILE A 668 11.36 -4.22 -33.46
N PHE A 669 10.45 -5.18 -33.59
CA PHE A 669 9.69 -5.44 -34.81
C PHE A 669 8.18 -5.62 -34.57
N GLN A 670 7.41 -5.30 -35.62
CA GLN A 670 5.96 -5.11 -35.57
C GLN A 670 5.19 -6.44 -35.66
N PRO A 671 3.89 -6.47 -35.30
CA PRO A 671 3.01 -7.61 -35.54
C PRO A 671 3.12 -8.17 -36.96
N GLY A 672 3.22 -9.50 -37.07
CA GLY A 672 3.41 -10.24 -38.33
C GLY A 672 4.84 -10.20 -38.90
N GLN A 673 5.82 -9.60 -38.20
CA GLN A 673 7.23 -9.64 -38.59
C GLN A 673 8.01 -10.72 -37.83
N SER A 674 9.20 -11.10 -38.32
CA SER A 674 10.06 -12.10 -37.68
C SER A 674 11.54 -11.80 -37.86
N LYS A 675 12.38 -12.26 -36.93
CA LYS A 675 13.85 -12.13 -36.94
C LYS A 675 14.52 -13.42 -36.48
N SER A 676 15.70 -13.73 -37.02
CA SER A 676 16.40 -14.98 -36.74
C SER A 676 17.86 -14.78 -36.32
N ILE A 677 18.33 -15.55 -35.33
CA ILE A 677 19.70 -15.49 -34.79
C ILE A 677 20.23 -16.92 -34.60
N THR A 678 21.51 -17.14 -34.92
CA THR A 678 22.17 -18.45 -34.88
C THR A 678 23.15 -18.54 -33.71
N PHE A 679 22.94 -19.49 -32.81
CA PHE A 679 23.73 -19.64 -31.59
C PHE A 679 24.87 -20.63 -31.80
N SER A 680 26.08 -20.12 -31.99
CA SER A 680 27.27 -20.91 -32.37
C SER A 680 28.09 -21.46 -31.19
N LYS A 681 27.69 -21.19 -29.95
CA LYS A 681 28.40 -21.59 -28.72
C LYS A 681 27.40 -22.07 -27.66
N PRO A 682 27.69 -23.17 -26.93
CA PRO A 682 26.92 -23.57 -25.76
C PRO A 682 26.87 -22.47 -24.68
N GLY A 683 25.76 -22.39 -23.95
CA GLY A 683 25.51 -21.37 -22.92
C GLY A 683 24.03 -21.19 -22.58
N LYS A 684 23.73 -20.50 -21.48
CA LYS A 684 22.37 -20.10 -21.09
C LYS A 684 22.24 -18.59 -21.24
N PHE A 685 21.48 -18.16 -22.24
CA PHE A 685 21.28 -16.75 -22.61
C PHE A 685 19.88 -16.30 -22.19
N ALA A 686 19.80 -15.62 -21.05
CA ALA A 686 18.59 -14.92 -20.65
C ALA A 686 18.38 -13.69 -21.57
N TYR A 687 17.16 -13.49 -22.02
CA TYR A 687 16.80 -12.37 -22.91
C TYR A 687 15.43 -11.81 -22.56
N TYR A 688 15.19 -10.56 -22.94
CA TYR A 688 13.99 -9.80 -22.62
C TYR A 688 13.46 -9.04 -23.83
N CYS A 689 12.18 -8.64 -23.80
CA CYS A 689 11.61 -7.70 -24.75
C CYS A 689 11.81 -6.27 -24.24
N GLN A 690 12.57 -5.44 -24.94
CA GLN A 690 12.95 -4.07 -24.53
C GLN A 690 11.77 -3.14 -24.19
N LEU A 691 10.57 -3.46 -24.66
CA LEU A 691 9.34 -2.69 -24.39
C LEU A 691 8.51 -3.23 -23.22
N HIS A 692 8.71 -4.48 -22.82
CA HIS A 692 7.73 -5.24 -22.01
C HIS A 692 8.38 -6.16 -20.94
N GLY A 693 9.70 -6.09 -20.78
CA GLY A 693 10.48 -6.82 -19.77
C GLY A 693 11.85 -6.19 -19.59
N THR A 694 12.66 -6.71 -18.67
CA THR A 694 13.91 -6.06 -18.23
C THR A 694 15.12 -7.02 -18.17
N PRO A 695 16.37 -6.51 -18.21
CA PRO A 695 17.57 -7.35 -18.19
C PRO A 695 17.71 -8.23 -16.95
N ASP A 696 17.19 -7.79 -15.81
CA ASP A 696 17.26 -8.48 -14.52
C ASP A 696 16.22 -9.59 -14.32
N GLY A 697 15.33 -9.81 -15.31
CA GLY A 697 14.45 -10.98 -15.36
C GLY A 697 12.96 -10.73 -15.14
N ASN A 698 12.51 -9.47 -15.13
CA ASN A 698 11.11 -9.12 -14.88
C ASN A 698 10.33 -8.89 -16.18
N GLY A 699 9.02 -9.16 -16.17
CA GLY A 699 8.13 -9.00 -17.32
C GLY A 699 8.37 -10.03 -18.43
N MET A 700 8.22 -9.61 -19.68
CA MET A 700 8.41 -10.45 -20.87
C MET A 700 9.89 -10.81 -21.06
N VAL A 701 10.29 -11.92 -20.45
CA VAL A 701 11.63 -12.52 -20.52
C VAL A 701 11.56 -13.98 -20.99
N GLY A 702 12.64 -14.46 -21.59
CA GLY A 702 12.79 -15.83 -22.03
C GLY A 702 14.24 -16.29 -21.90
N THR A 703 14.51 -17.55 -22.21
CA THR A 703 15.89 -18.07 -22.14
C THR A 703 16.20 -19.06 -23.26
N VAL A 704 17.33 -18.86 -23.92
CA VAL A 704 17.93 -19.86 -24.81
C VAL A 704 18.98 -20.65 -24.03
N ILE A 705 18.77 -21.95 -23.88
CA ILE A 705 19.81 -22.92 -23.50
C ILE A 705 20.38 -23.50 -24.80
N VAL A 706 21.70 -23.44 -24.94
CA VAL A 706 22.44 -24.00 -26.07
C VAL A 706 23.34 -25.12 -25.56
N GLU A 707 23.12 -26.33 -26.06
CA GLU A 707 23.88 -27.57 -25.78
C GLU A 707 24.97 -27.85 -26.83
#